data_AF-A0A1N6DVG0-F1
#
_entry.id   AF-A0A1N6DVG0-F1
#
_cell.length_a   1.000
_cell.length_b   1.000
_cell.length_c   1.000
_cell.angle_alpha   90.00
_cell.angle_beta   90.00
_cell.angle_gamma   90.00
#
_symmetry.space_group_name_H-M   'P 1'
#
loop_
_entity.id
_entity.type
_entity.pdbx_description
1 polymer ?
#
loop_
_entity_poly.entity_id
_entity_poly.type
_entity_poly.pdbx_seq_one_letter_code
_entity_poly.pdbx_strand_id
1 'polypeptide(L)'
;MYRFISVLTLIVLFSIPSVASAQSVEDRSWIQRQIIHLKVYPHKGKAYELLKEGDRKGAAAEFAKVLEIDPQDTQVRLDYTQTLYDLGEYTNAKTQALEVLKVLPDNANALMLAVNSMQKLGRNTNALDLLLDTIHKGVLPKKAQEDAFVSAIDLLIKQKEYMLLLDVVNKEGDILFPAKRDYILALAYKGAGRDAEAKTAYEKALSYTGRDSLTDKDRLVALSDLADMFMKDREFDKAQKVLLEAHALAPTMMSVTYRLAELSYETKQYDKALEWIELSLKNDQTSKQLLLKAFILEGLGKHDEALGLFDRLTRTAATKKEKAQLYTQKGFVALKVGNNDAAIEAFEQSLSILPTNEALLALATAQAKSDEWAKAVETYELLLSKLDEGPDKARVRMQLGIAYLKVDRNDEAMTELSSALESGYLTPKEQEDALQNLGFLYYGSKQYEAAKEAFLAALEKQPHNNKTLLALARAQIGAGDYEDAIATLKEMDAQQQDFAISMLLAFAYEKSGQHKQAIAIYKTILESEELYGDDTMAVLERMATIESLSGRKGLAGDMYLKAYEVADTKDPDLLLRAGESYYGAKQYDKALSILERYLKSASDVDNFEAFSMIGSIYTQQGKVKEAAAAFRRALTYPNLTRKQRTTLLVNLGYLYINMDEVDTGIEFMRQAIAVGGDSPRLRMDMGTALFSRKHYPEAIEQFRRAKELGAGYQADLSLGFCYDKVNKPGLALYYMKLAEQNAPESVLQKSADLYNQLGYLYASEKSYCEAIISYEQALCIKPNDSTAFKLGQVLRLAGQLEAAEAMLCSVDPEQLETVDDRILYYEILGRVYKETEQYDKAQEVFRMGIAEKPSAEAYYLLGQAQESSEDLEGAISSYQTAVEMNPADAYKISLGYAYYKHEDLEQAAVIFEDLLMKDPDYVNLAEDLAYINKQLCRNELSVEWFKRAIDNERLYPNETAKSLRRKIYDFKEEIRFITDSWDVTGFYNYSPDDANFYTDTQGIVVGVLDNTAGVEVGYAPPKIGFRDGRIFQIIARVSVNRQKYGVFDFEADGTQGAAGVRYKPFKDADIALGVERLFKIGEDAEDNTLLRAMGDWNDGWAMKATEKNWNYTFIYGEVDQYVQDDERTVFLVHGRQGWTWNFYDQLLLTPHVYGTFREVSPDRNNLSHFEFGPAVSFRWLEGEDQYISYKRDWEILLRYTYGKYTKDISDDYSGVSVSLRLNF
;
A
#
# COMPACT_ATOMS: atom_id res chain seq x y z
N MET A 1 11.09 60.46 -35.93
CA MET A 1 11.87 59.26 -35.56
C MET A 1 12.53 59.38 -34.18
N TYR A 2 13.38 60.37 -33.93
CA TYR A 2 14.05 60.54 -32.62
C TYR A 2 13.09 60.64 -31.41
N ARG A 3 11.97 61.38 -31.51
CA ARG A 3 10.94 61.45 -30.44
C ARG A 3 10.14 60.16 -30.23
N PHE A 4 10.02 59.31 -31.25
CA PHE A 4 9.35 58.01 -31.15
C PHE A 4 10.27 56.99 -30.46
N ILE A 5 11.58 57.08 -30.76
CA ILE A 5 12.64 56.35 -30.07
C ILE A 5 12.74 56.79 -28.61
N SER A 6 12.63 58.08 -28.30
CA SER A 6 12.65 58.58 -26.91
C SER A 6 11.44 58.14 -26.07
N VAL A 7 10.24 58.02 -26.66
CA VAL A 7 9.04 57.53 -25.96
C VAL A 7 9.11 56.02 -25.72
N LEU A 8 9.65 55.24 -26.67
CA LEU A 8 9.94 53.82 -26.44
C LEU A 8 11.00 53.63 -25.33
N THR A 9 12.02 54.50 -25.27
CA THR A 9 13.08 54.39 -24.24
C THR A 9 12.55 54.71 -22.83
N LEU A 10 11.53 55.57 -22.71
CA LEU A 10 10.88 55.92 -21.44
C LEU A 10 9.87 54.86 -20.95
N ILE A 11 9.18 54.17 -21.86
CA ILE A 11 8.30 53.04 -21.52
C ILE A 11 9.10 51.80 -21.11
N VAL A 12 10.29 51.60 -21.70
CA VAL A 12 11.24 50.55 -21.33
C VAL A 12 11.84 50.75 -19.93
N LEU A 13 11.95 51.99 -19.44
CA LEU A 13 12.48 52.29 -18.10
C LEU A 13 11.45 52.12 -16.96
N PHE A 14 10.15 52.23 -17.24
CA PHE A 14 9.08 51.99 -16.25
C PHE A 14 8.46 50.58 -16.29
N SER A 15 8.92 49.73 -17.22
CA SER A 15 8.42 48.36 -17.40
C SER A 15 9.51 47.30 -17.19
N ILE A 16 10.61 47.63 -16.50
CA ILE A 16 11.62 46.64 -16.14
C ILE A 16 11.02 45.73 -15.05
N PRO A 17 10.79 44.43 -15.34
CA PRO A 17 10.44 43.47 -14.30
C PRO A 17 11.56 43.45 -13.26
N SER A 18 11.22 43.23 -12.00
CA SER A 18 12.23 42.98 -10.97
C SER A 18 13.21 41.92 -11.46
N VAL A 19 14.46 42.32 -11.72
CA VAL A 19 15.57 41.39 -11.85
C VAL A 19 15.81 40.86 -10.43
N ALA A 20 15.09 39.81 -10.09
CA ALA A 20 15.45 38.90 -9.03
C ALA A 20 16.64 38.08 -9.52
N SER A 21 17.81 38.73 -9.63
CA SER A 21 19.09 38.02 -9.70
C SER A 21 19.97 38.53 -8.59
N ALA A 22 20.43 37.59 -7.78
CA ALA A 22 21.28 37.77 -6.62
C ALA A 22 22.55 38.59 -6.95
N GLN A 23 22.49 39.90 -6.75
CA GLN A 23 23.66 40.75 -6.53
C GLN A 23 23.58 41.33 -5.11
N SER A 24 24.72 41.31 -4.43
CA SER A 24 24.89 41.78 -3.06
C SER A 24 24.47 43.24 -2.94
N VAL A 25 24.06 43.66 -1.74
CA VAL A 25 23.60 45.04 -1.46
C VAL A 25 24.69 46.08 -1.78
N GLU A 26 25.96 45.67 -1.86
CA GLU A 26 27.12 46.52 -2.10
C GLU A 26 27.23 46.98 -3.56
N ASP A 27 26.74 46.22 -4.54
CA ASP A 27 26.79 46.55 -5.97
C ASP A 27 25.65 47.46 -6.45
N ARG A 28 24.70 47.82 -5.56
CA ARG A 28 23.51 48.60 -5.92
C ARG A 28 23.82 50.10 -5.96
N SER A 29 23.39 50.77 -7.02
CA SER A 29 23.53 52.23 -7.14
C SER A 29 22.73 52.97 -6.05
N TRP A 30 23.13 54.19 -5.70
CA TRP A 30 22.44 55.00 -4.68
C TRP A 30 20.93 55.13 -4.99
N ILE A 31 20.56 55.29 -6.26
CA ILE A 31 19.16 55.41 -6.72
C ILE A 31 18.37 54.11 -6.45
N GLN A 32 18.95 52.93 -6.72
CA GLN A 32 18.31 51.65 -6.45
C GLN A 32 18.06 51.44 -4.95
N ARG A 33 18.99 51.86 -4.09
CA ARG A 33 18.82 51.79 -2.63
C ARG A 33 17.70 52.71 -2.14
N GLN A 34 17.57 53.92 -2.69
CA GLN A 34 16.48 54.85 -2.33
C GLN A 34 15.11 54.36 -2.80
N ILE A 35 15.01 53.74 -3.99
CA ILE A 35 13.76 53.16 -4.50
C ILE A 35 13.28 52.00 -3.63
N ILE A 36 14.17 51.09 -3.21
CA ILE A 36 13.82 49.98 -2.32
C ILE A 36 13.40 50.51 -0.94
N HIS A 37 14.14 51.47 -0.37
CA HIS A 37 13.80 52.09 0.91
C HIS A 37 12.39 52.71 0.89
N LEU A 38 12.03 53.43 -0.18
CA LEU A 38 10.69 54.02 -0.34
C LEU A 38 9.58 52.96 -0.49
N LYS A 39 9.88 51.81 -1.12
CA LYS A 39 8.93 50.70 -1.28
C LYS A 39 8.72 49.88 0.00
N VAL A 40 9.77 49.68 0.79
CA VAL A 40 9.73 48.89 2.03
C VAL A 40 9.10 49.66 3.19
N TYR A 41 9.37 50.96 3.29
CA TYR A 41 8.96 51.81 4.43
C TYR A 41 7.48 51.67 4.86
N PRO A 42 6.48 51.74 3.95
CA PRO A 42 5.07 51.65 4.36
C PRO A 42 4.69 50.27 4.92
N HIS A 43 5.25 49.18 4.38
CA HIS A 43 4.96 47.82 4.85
C HIS A 43 5.68 47.51 6.16
N LYS A 44 6.95 47.92 6.28
CA LYS A 44 7.74 47.73 7.50
C LYS A 44 7.15 48.49 8.69
N GLY A 45 6.76 49.75 8.51
CA GLY A 45 6.10 50.54 9.56
C GLY A 45 4.78 49.92 10.03
N LYS A 46 3.94 49.50 9.08
CA LYS A 46 2.65 48.88 9.36
C LYS A 46 2.78 47.54 10.08
N ALA A 47 3.76 46.71 9.72
CA ALA A 47 3.99 45.43 10.37
C ALA A 47 4.31 45.59 11.87
N TYR A 48 5.16 46.56 12.23
CA TYR A 48 5.48 46.82 13.63
C TYR A 48 4.35 47.50 14.41
N GLU A 49 3.51 48.32 13.77
CA GLU A 49 2.29 48.85 14.40
C GLU A 49 1.29 47.73 14.71
N LEU A 50 1.03 46.83 13.76
CA LEU A 50 0.16 45.67 13.95
C LEU A 50 0.67 44.74 15.07
N LEU A 51 2.00 44.57 15.19
CA LEU A 51 2.59 43.85 16.33
C LEU A 51 2.28 44.51 17.69
N LYS A 52 2.33 45.85 17.77
CA LYS A 52 2.00 46.59 19.00
C LYS A 52 0.52 46.52 19.33
N GLU A 53 -0.34 46.46 18.33
CA GLU A 53 -1.79 46.28 18.47
C GLU A 53 -2.18 44.83 18.82
N GLY A 54 -1.22 43.89 18.77
CA GLY A 54 -1.43 42.48 19.07
C GLY A 54 -1.93 41.65 17.87
N ASP A 55 -2.13 42.26 16.70
CA ASP A 55 -2.47 41.55 15.47
C ASP A 55 -1.22 40.94 14.82
N ARG A 56 -0.78 39.83 15.42
CA ARG A 56 0.38 39.07 14.97
C ARG A 56 0.20 38.48 13.57
N LYS A 57 -1.03 38.17 13.14
CA LYS A 57 -1.30 37.58 11.82
C LYS A 57 -1.23 38.64 10.71
N GLY A 58 -1.80 39.82 10.97
CA GLY A 58 -1.65 40.99 10.10
C GLY A 58 -0.19 41.43 10.00
N ALA A 59 0.53 41.47 11.13
CA ALA A 59 1.95 41.79 11.14
C ALA A 59 2.80 40.80 10.32
N ALA A 60 2.56 39.49 10.49
CA ALA A 60 3.21 38.44 9.71
C ALA A 60 3.01 38.62 8.19
N ALA A 61 1.80 38.96 7.75
CA ALA A 61 1.50 39.20 6.33
C ALA A 61 2.22 40.44 5.76
N GLU A 62 2.35 41.52 6.55
CA GLU A 62 3.09 42.71 6.12
C GLU A 62 4.61 42.49 6.17
N PHE A 63 5.13 41.72 7.13
CA PHE A 63 6.55 41.31 7.12
C PHE A 63 6.91 40.44 5.92
N ALA A 64 6.03 39.53 5.50
CA ALA A 64 6.23 38.74 4.30
C ALA A 64 6.39 39.61 3.05
N LYS A 65 5.54 40.63 2.87
CA LYS A 65 5.64 41.60 1.76
C LYS A 65 6.94 42.41 1.81
N VAL A 66 7.41 42.77 3.01
CA VAL A 66 8.71 43.43 3.17
C VAL A 66 9.84 42.54 2.65
N LEU A 67 9.81 41.24 2.98
CA LEU A 67 10.84 40.28 2.57
C LEU A 67 10.72 39.84 1.10
N GLU A 68 9.58 40.07 0.43
CA GLU A 68 9.48 39.96 -1.04
C GLU A 68 10.22 41.10 -1.76
N ILE A 69 10.19 42.31 -1.17
CA ILE A 69 10.80 43.51 -1.74
C ILE A 69 12.30 43.60 -1.36
N ASP A 70 12.65 43.26 -0.13
CA ASP A 70 14.02 43.16 0.36
C ASP A 70 14.27 41.83 1.10
N PRO A 71 14.59 40.76 0.34
CA PRO A 71 14.80 39.42 0.92
C PRO A 71 15.99 39.32 1.87
N GLN A 72 16.89 40.30 1.88
CA GLN A 72 18.13 40.28 2.67
C GLN A 72 18.00 41.02 4.01
N ASP A 73 16.83 41.59 4.35
CA ASP A 73 16.59 42.22 5.66
C ASP A 73 16.46 41.16 6.76
N THR A 74 17.62 40.76 7.31
CA THR A 74 17.74 39.71 8.34
C THR A 74 17.05 40.08 9.65
N GLN A 75 16.98 41.36 9.99
CA GLN A 75 16.30 41.83 11.21
C GLN A 75 14.79 41.65 11.08
N VAL A 76 14.20 42.08 9.96
CA VAL A 76 12.76 41.86 9.70
C VAL A 76 12.44 40.38 9.59
N ARG A 77 13.34 39.58 8.99
CA ARG A 77 13.18 38.12 8.91
C ARG A 77 13.20 37.46 10.29
N LEU A 78 14.05 37.93 11.21
CA LEU A 78 14.08 37.42 12.58
C LEU A 78 12.81 37.79 13.35
N ASP A 79 12.33 39.03 13.23
CA ASP A 79 11.09 39.48 13.87
C ASP A 79 9.86 38.74 13.29
N TYR A 80 9.86 38.48 11.98
CA TYR A 80 8.86 37.64 11.32
C TYR A 80 8.89 36.20 11.85
N THR A 81 10.10 35.63 12.01
CA THR A 81 10.31 34.29 12.56
C THR A 81 9.76 34.16 13.97
N GLN A 82 10.06 35.12 14.84
CA GLN A 82 9.52 35.16 16.21
C GLN A 82 7.98 35.27 16.19
N THR A 83 7.43 36.12 15.31
CA THR A 83 5.98 36.29 15.16
C THR A 83 5.29 35.00 14.73
N LEU A 84 5.89 34.26 13.77
CA LEU A 84 5.41 32.95 13.34
C LEU A 84 5.48 31.90 14.45
N TYR A 85 6.56 31.91 15.25
CA TYR A 85 6.70 31.00 16.39
C TYR A 85 5.60 31.24 17.43
N ASP A 86 5.32 32.50 17.74
CA ASP A 86 4.28 32.89 18.69
C ASP A 86 2.87 32.58 18.18
N LEU A 87 2.67 32.53 16.87
CA LEU A 87 1.43 32.10 16.21
C LEU A 87 1.27 30.57 16.16
N GLY A 88 2.28 29.81 16.57
CA GLY A 88 2.27 28.34 16.50
C GLY A 88 2.58 27.78 15.10
N GLU A 89 2.98 28.61 14.15
CA GLU A 89 3.39 28.20 12.80
C GLU A 89 4.85 27.71 12.79
N TYR A 90 5.15 26.70 13.62
CA TYR A 90 6.51 26.23 13.89
C TYR A 90 7.25 25.74 12.63
N THR A 91 6.53 25.21 11.64
CA THR A 91 7.13 24.79 10.36
C THR A 91 7.68 26.00 9.59
N ASN A 92 6.90 27.08 9.51
CA ASN A 92 7.30 28.30 8.81
C ASN A 92 8.36 29.06 9.61
N ALA A 93 8.20 29.17 10.93
CA ALA A 93 9.18 29.77 11.83
C ALA A 93 10.55 29.07 11.71
N LYS A 94 10.58 27.73 11.76
CA LYS A 94 11.82 26.96 11.55
C LYS A 94 12.47 27.28 10.21
N THR A 95 11.70 27.30 9.12
CA THR A 95 12.24 27.60 7.78
C THR A 95 12.85 29.00 7.73
N GLN A 96 12.15 30.01 8.25
CA GLN A 96 12.66 31.38 8.27
C GLN A 96 13.88 31.54 9.19
N ALA A 97 13.89 30.89 10.36
CA ALA A 97 15.04 30.86 11.26
C ALA A 97 16.30 30.28 10.60
N LEU A 98 16.15 29.20 9.84
CA LEU A 98 17.25 28.58 9.10
C LEU A 98 17.76 29.48 7.97
N GLU A 99 16.89 30.24 7.29
CA GLU A 99 17.32 31.24 6.30
C GLU A 99 18.11 32.39 6.97
N VAL A 100 17.74 32.81 8.18
CA VAL A 100 18.54 33.79 8.95
C VAL A 100 19.92 33.21 9.27
N LEU A 101 20.01 31.95 9.71
CA LEU A 101 21.29 31.29 10.03
C LEU A 101 22.19 31.05 8.80
N LYS A 102 21.63 30.98 7.59
CA LYS A 102 22.44 30.92 6.35
C LYS A 102 23.21 32.22 6.10
N VAL A 103 22.63 33.36 6.49
CA VAL A 103 23.21 34.70 6.29
C VAL A 103 24.01 35.15 7.51
N LEU A 104 23.51 34.84 8.72
CA LEU A 104 24.14 35.15 10.01
C LEU A 104 24.26 33.86 10.85
N PRO A 105 25.28 33.01 10.59
CA PRO A 105 25.47 31.74 11.29
C PRO A 105 25.72 31.87 12.81
N ASP A 106 26.13 33.05 13.26
CA ASP A 106 26.42 33.41 14.65
C ASP A 106 25.20 33.91 15.44
N ASN A 107 24.01 33.97 14.80
CA ASN A 107 22.81 34.49 15.43
C ASN A 107 22.17 33.50 16.42
N ALA A 108 22.50 33.66 17.70
CA ALA A 108 22.01 32.82 18.79
C ALA A 108 20.48 32.78 18.91
N ASN A 109 19.80 33.90 18.66
CA ASN A 109 18.33 33.96 18.76
C ASN A 109 17.67 33.14 17.65
N ALA A 110 18.18 33.23 16.42
CA ALA A 110 17.72 32.42 15.30
C ALA A 110 17.94 30.92 15.55
N LEU A 111 19.11 30.54 16.11
CA LEU A 111 19.39 29.17 16.50
C LEU A 111 18.39 28.65 17.54
N MET A 112 18.19 29.40 18.63
CA MET A 112 17.28 28.97 19.68
C MET A 112 15.82 28.91 19.19
N LEU A 113 15.39 29.83 18.31
CA LEU A 113 14.07 29.75 17.69
C LEU A 113 13.92 28.54 16.77
N ALA A 114 14.96 28.19 16.00
CA ALA A 114 14.95 26.97 15.18
C ALA A 114 14.87 25.71 16.05
N VAL A 115 15.72 25.60 17.08
CA VAL A 115 15.80 24.46 18.01
C VAL A 115 14.49 24.30 18.78
N ASN A 116 13.96 25.38 19.36
CA ASN A 116 12.70 25.36 20.08
C ASN A 116 11.52 25.00 19.16
N SER A 117 11.49 25.53 17.92
CA SER A 117 10.48 25.13 16.92
C SER A 117 10.55 23.64 16.59
N MET A 118 11.76 23.08 16.46
CA MET A 118 11.95 21.65 16.22
C MET A 118 11.52 20.79 17.40
N GLN A 119 11.82 21.19 18.64
CA GLN A 119 11.34 20.50 19.85
C GLN A 119 9.82 20.52 19.96
N LYS A 120 9.17 21.65 19.64
CA LYS A 120 7.70 21.75 19.60
C LYS A 120 7.07 20.88 18.51
N LEU A 121 7.79 20.65 17.41
CA LEU A 121 7.41 19.71 16.35
C LEU A 121 7.79 18.25 16.67
N GLY A 122 8.32 17.95 17.85
CA GLY A 122 8.73 16.61 18.28
C GLY A 122 10.02 16.09 17.64
N ARG A 123 10.78 16.95 16.93
CA ARG A 123 12.02 16.60 16.23
C ARG A 123 13.25 16.87 17.10
N ASN A 124 13.31 16.22 18.26
CA ASN A 124 14.38 16.44 19.26
C ASN A 124 15.76 16.00 18.76
N THR A 125 15.84 14.98 17.91
CA THR A 125 17.09 14.54 17.28
C THR A 125 17.62 15.60 16.32
N ASN A 126 16.79 16.12 15.42
CA ASN A 126 17.17 17.23 14.53
C ASN A 126 17.57 18.50 15.30
N ALA A 127 16.90 18.78 16.43
CA ALA A 127 17.23 19.91 17.29
C ALA A 127 18.61 19.73 17.96
N LEU A 128 18.90 18.50 18.42
CA LEU A 128 20.21 18.15 18.98
C LEU A 128 21.30 18.20 17.91
N ASP A 129 21.04 17.67 16.71
CA ASP A 129 21.98 17.70 15.58
C ASP A 129 22.33 19.13 15.20
N LEU A 130 21.33 20.03 15.14
CA LEU A 130 21.55 21.44 14.85
C LEU A 130 22.36 22.14 15.95
N LEU A 131 22.08 21.85 17.23
CA LEU A 131 22.86 22.40 18.35
C LEU A 131 24.32 21.93 18.29
N LEU A 132 24.55 20.62 18.14
CA LEU A 132 25.90 20.06 18.11
C LEU A 132 26.68 20.52 16.87
N ASP A 133 26.05 20.56 15.69
CA ASP A 133 26.67 21.08 14.46
C ASP A 133 27.06 22.57 14.60
N THR A 134 26.20 23.38 15.22
CA THR A 134 26.48 24.81 15.40
C THR A 134 27.56 25.06 16.46
N ILE A 135 27.56 24.27 17.54
CA ILE A 135 28.61 24.31 18.57
C ILE A 135 29.96 23.88 17.98
N HIS A 136 29.97 22.81 17.19
CA HIS A 136 31.18 22.28 16.56
C HIS A 136 31.78 23.27 15.53
N LYS A 137 30.93 24.00 14.79
CA LYS A 137 31.37 25.05 13.86
C LYS A 137 31.98 26.27 14.58
N GLY A 138 31.78 26.44 15.89
CA GLY A 138 32.39 27.50 16.69
C GLY A 138 31.96 28.92 16.29
N VAL A 139 30.81 29.06 15.61
CA VAL A 139 30.34 30.34 15.05
C VAL A 139 29.63 31.22 16.08
N LEU A 140 29.20 30.66 17.22
CA LEU A 140 28.45 31.40 18.23
C LEU A 140 29.38 32.18 19.19
N PRO A 141 28.95 33.34 19.71
CA PRO A 141 29.60 33.99 20.83
C PRO A 141 29.72 33.05 22.04
N LYS A 142 30.85 33.10 22.75
CA LYS A 142 31.19 32.17 23.84
C LYS A 142 30.07 31.88 24.84
N LYS A 143 29.33 32.91 25.26
CA LYS A 143 28.19 32.77 26.19
C LYS A 143 27.01 32.02 25.55
N ALA A 144 26.69 32.32 24.29
CA ALA A 144 25.63 31.62 23.57
C ALA A 144 26.03 30.17 23.24
N GLN A 145 27.32 29.91 23.05
CA GLN A 145 27.86 28.57 22.88
C GLN A 145 27.73 27.76 24.19
N GLU A 146 27.99 28.38 25.35
CA GLU A 146 27.77 27.78 26.67
C GLU A 146 26.28 27.47 26.90
N ASP A 147 25.38 28.42 26.63
CA ASP A 147 23.92 28.23 26.78
C ASP A 147 23.38 27.13 25.84
N ALA A 148 23.88 27.07 24.60
CA ALA A 148 23.55 26.01 23.65
C ALA A 148 24.07 24.64 24.11
N PHE A 149 25.28 24.59 24.67
CA PHE A 149 25.88 23.36 25.18
C PHE A 149 25.17 22.84 26.44
N VAL A 150 24.83 23.72 27.38
CA VAL A 150 24.00 23.37 28.54
C VAL A 150 22.63 22.86 28.11
N SER A 151 22.01 23.48 27.09
CA SER A 151 20.74 23.01 26.54
C SER A 151 20.85 21.62 25.91
N ALA A 152 21.96 21.33 25.24
CA ALA A 152 22.26 20.00 24.70
C ALA A 152 22.49 18.96 25.83
N ILE A 153 23.22 19.32 26.90
CA ILE A 153 23.44 18.47 28.08
C ILE A 153 22.10 18.14 28.75
N ASP A 154 21.24 19.14 28.97
CA ASP A 154 19.93 18.93 29.58
C ASP A 154 19.03 18.02 28.73
N LEU A 155 19.07 18.16 27.40
CA LEU A 155 18.38 17.27 26.47
C LEU A 155 18.87 15.82 26.59
N LEU A 156 20.19 15.62 26.67
CA LEU A 156 20.80 14.29 26.82
C LEU A 156 20.50 13.67 28.19
N ILE A 157 20.58 14.44 29.28
CA ILE A 157 20.21 13.96 30.63
C ILE A 157 18.72 13.58 30.68
N LYS A 158 17.84 14.38 30.06
CA LYS A 158 16.40 14.08 29.99
C LYS A 158 16.09 12.85 29.14
N GLN A 159 16.80 12.66 28.04
CA GLN A 159 16.68 11.48 27.18
C GLN A 159 17.40 10.24 27.76
N LYS A 160 18.10 10.39 28.90
CA LYS A 160 18.90 9.36 29.58
C LYS A 160 20.04 8.80 28.73
N GLU A 161 20.50 9.59 27.76
CA GLU A 161 21.60 9.24 26.85
C GLU A 161 22.95 9.56 27.50
N TYR A 162 23.23 8.98 28.67
CA TYR A 162 24.41 9.30 29.48
C TYR A 162 25.74 8.92 28.80
N MET A 163 25.74 7.91 27.94
CA MET A 163 26.92 7.53 27.14
C MET A 163 27.23 8.55 26.06
N LEU A 164 26.20 9.08 25.40
CA LEU A 164 26.35 10.17 24.44
C LEU A 164 26.74 11.48 25.14
N LEU A 165 26.20 11.74 26.33
CA LEU A 165 26.61 12.87 27.17
C LEU A 165 28.10 12.80 27.53
N LEU A 166 28.62 11.62 27.89
CA LEU A 166 30.05 11.44 28.15
C LEU A 166 30.89 11.73 26.90
N ASP A 167 30.49 11.26 25.72
CA ASP A 167 31.20 11.54 24.47
C ASP A 167 31.19 13.04 24.13
N VAL A 168 30.03 13.68 24.27
CA VAL A 168 29.83 15.12 24.02
C VAL A 168 30.64 15.97 25.01
N VAL A 169 30.63 15.67 26.31
CA VAL A 169 31.43 16.40 27.32
C VAL A 169 32.92 16.12 27.19
N ASN A 170 33.33 14.95 26.67
CA ASN A 170 34.74 14.68 26.40
C ASN A 170 35.26 15.42 25.16
N LYS A 171 34.42 15.61 24.14
CA LYS A 171 34.77 16.32 22.90
C LYS A 171 34.69 17.83 23.03
N GLU A 172 33.63 18.33 23.66
CA GLU A 172 33.28 19.76 23.65
C GLU A 172 33.21 20.36 25.08
N GLY A 173 33.60 19.61 26.12
CA GLY A 173 33.44 20.02 27.53
C GLY A 173 34.34 21.16 27.99
N ASP A 174 35.33 21.58 27.20
CA ASP A 174 36.17 22.75 27.48
C ASP A 174 35.39 24.07 27.35
N ILE A 175 34.16 24.02 26.81
CA ILE A 175 33.19 25.13 26.84
C ILE A 175 32.78 25.46 28.28
N LEU A 176 32.81 24.49 29.20
CA LEU A 176 32.50 24.66 30.61
C LEU A 176 33.77 24.89 31.46
N PHE A 177 33.63 25.63 32.57
CA PHE A 177 34.76 25.77 33.50
C PHE A 177 35.09 24.44 34.23
N PRO A 178 36.35 24.21 34.63
CA PRO A 178 36.84 22.88 35.02
C PRO A 178 36.03 22.18 36.12
N ALA A 179 35.67 22.88 37.19
CA ALA A 179 34.89 22.26 38.27
C ALA A 179 33.47 21.90 37.83
N LYS A 180 32.83 22.70 36.95
CA LYS A 180 31.51 22.37 36.42
C LYS A 180 31.57 21.21 35.45
N ARG A 181 32.62 21.15 34.62
CA ARG A 181 32.88 20.01 33.74
C ARG A 181 33.06 18.73 34.55
N ASP A 182 33.94 18.72 35.55
CA ASP A 182 34.18 17.54 36.39
C ASP A 182 32.94 17.16 37.22
N TYR A 183 32.15 18.14 37.66
CA TYR A 183 30.85 17.89 38.31
C TYR A 183 29.83 17.24 37.35
N ILE A 184 29.73 17.71 36.10
CA ILE A 184 28.82 17.10 35.10
C ILE A 184 29.31 15.71 34.68
N LEU A 185 30.63 15.51 34.58
CA LEU A 185 31.22 14.18 34.40
C LEU A 185 30.89 13.26 35.59
N ALA A 186 30.99 13.76 36.83
CA ALA A 186 30.61 13.00 38.02
C ALA A 186 29.13 12.59 37.98
N LEU A 187 28.23 13.49 37.56
CA LEU A 187 26.82 13.20 37.36
C LEU A 187 26.58 12.18 36.23
N ALA A 188 27.29 12.31 35.11
CA ALA A 188 27.17 11.40 33.97
C ALA A 188 27.71 9.99 34.33
N TYR A 189 28.83 9.89 35.04
CA TYR A 189 29.37 8.62 35.54
C TYR A 189 28.43 7.98 36.56
N LYS A 190 27.89 8.77 37.52
CA LYS A 190 26.88 8.30 38.48
C LYS A 190 25.64 7.78 37.77
N GLY A 191 25.13 8.50 36.76
CA GLY A 191 23.98 8.10 35.95
C GLY A 191 24.23 6.86 35.09
N ALA A 192 25.47 6.65 34.65
CA ALA A 192 25.92 5.45 33.94
C ALA A 192 26.30 4.27 34.87
N GLY A 193 26.14 4.40 36.19
CA GLY A 193 26.46 3.37 37.18
C GLY A 193 27.96 3.18 37.46
N ARG A 194 28.80 4.14 37.07
CA ARG A 194 30.27 4.12 37.23
C ARG A 194 30.67 4.84 38.53
N ASP A 195 30.28 4.27 39.67
CA ASP A 195 30.42 4.88 41.02
C ASP A 195 31.88 5.28 41.36
N ALA A 196 32.86 4.45 41.01
CA ALA A 196 34.27 4.74 41.33
C ALA A 196 34.77 6.02 40.63
N GLU A 197 34.42 6.20 39.35
CA GLU A 197 34.83 7.36 38.56
C GLU A 197 34.02 8.59 38.92
N ALA A 198 32.76 8.42 39.30
CA ALA A 198 31.94 9.48 39.87
C ALA A 198 32.56 10.02 41.18
N LYS A 199 33.01 9.13 42.08
CA LYS A 199 33.67 9.50 43.36
C LYS A 199 34.93 10.33 43.08
N THR A 200 35.81 9.85 42.20
CA THR A 200 37.03 10.58 41.81
C THR A 200 36.71 11.93 41.17
N ALA A 201 35.70 12.00 40.30
CA ALA A 201 35.29 13.24 39.65
C ALA A 201 34.67 14.24 40.65
N TYR A 202 33.88 13.79 41.63
CA TYR A 202 33.37 14.64 42.72
C TYR A 202 34.49 15.17 43.62
N GLU A 203 35.42 14.31 44.07
CA GLU A 203 36.57 14.74 44.86
C GLU A 203 37.41 15.78 44.11
N LYS A 204 37.62 15.55 42.82
CA LYS A 204 38.35 16.49 41.95
C LYS A 204 37.57 17.80 41.77
N ALA A 205 36.26 17.76 41.52
CA ALA A 205 35.40 18.94 41.43
C ALA A 205 35.41 19.77 42.72
N LEU A 206 35.44 19.11 43.89
CA LEU A 206 35.50 19.73 45.22
C LEU A 206 36.89 20.28 45.60
N SER A 207 37.94 19.80 44.93
CA SER A 207 39.33 20.25 45.14
C SER A 207 39.65 21.59 44.49
N TYR A 208 38.85 22.03 43.50
CA TYR A 208 38.99 23.35 42.88
C TYR A 208 38.61 24.45 43.88
N THR A 209 39.44 25.48 43.97
CA THR A 209 39.29 26.61 44.90
C THR A 209 39.35 27.94 44.13
N GLY A 210 38.77 29.01 44.69
CA GLY A 210 38.78 30.34 44.06
C GLY A 210 37.67 30.52 43.02
N ARG A 211 37.95 31.23 41.91
CA ARG A 211 36.93 31.58 40.90
C ARG A 211 36.40 30.38 40.10
N ASP A 212 37.12 29.26 40.12
CA ASP A 212 36.73 28.02 39.45
C ASP A 212 36.05 27.02 40.40
N SER A 213 35.76 27.40 41.65
CA SER A 213 35.10 26.49 42.59
C SER A 213 33.64 26.27 42.23
N LEU A 214 33.12 25.10 42.63
CA LEU A 214 31.69 24.88 42.64
C LEU A 214 30.98 25.94 43.49
N THR A 215 29.76 26.27 43.09
CA THR A 215 28.87 27.08 43.92
C THR A 215 28.56 26.32 45.22
N ASP A 216 28.24 27.01 46.32
CA ASP A 216 27.93 26.34 47.61
C ASP A 216 26.80 25.31 47.46
N LYS A 217 25.86 25.57 46.55
CA LYS A 217 24.79 24.63 46.20
C LYS A 217 25.34 23.36 45.54
N ASP A 218 26.19 23.50 44.53
CA ASP A 218 26.82 22.35 43.86
C ASP A 218 27.80 21.62 44.80
N ARG A 219 28.50 22.34 45.70
CA ARG A 219 29.44 21.80 46.70
C ARG A 219 28.72 20.94 47.74
N LEU A 220 27.59 21.41 48.26
CA LEU A 220 26.78 20.68 49.22
C LEU A 220 26.22 19.37 48.62
N VAL A 221 25.79 19.40 47.36
CA VAL A 221 25.33 18.21 46.64
C VAL A 221 26.48 17.21 46.49
N ALA A 222 27.65 17.68 46.07
CA ALA A 222 28.83 16.83 45.94
C ALA A 222 29.28 16.20 47.28
N LEU A 223 29.31 16.97 48.40
CA LEU A 223 29.68 16.43 49.72
C LEU A 223 28.66 15.41 50.25
N SER A 224 27.36 15.64 50.02
CA SER A 224 26.31 14.72 50.45
C SER A 224 26.34 13.42 49.66
N ASP A 225 26.50 13.51 48.33
CA ASP A 225 26.63 12.34 47.46
C ASP A 225 27.89 11.52 47.83
N LEU A 226 29.00 12.21 48.13
CA LEU A 226 30.25 11.55 48.53
C LEU A 226 30.14 10.85 49.90
N ALA A 227 29.41 11.44 50.86
CA ALA A 227 29.14 10.82 52.15
C ALA A 227 28.30 9.53 52.02
N ASP A 228 27.26 9.55 51.19
CA ASP A 228 26.43 8.36 50.91
C ASP A 228 27.27 7.26 50.24
N MET A 229 28.19 7.63 49.33
CA MET A 229 29.14 6.70 48.71
C MET A 229 30.11 6.10 49.73
N PHE A 230 30.67 6.90 50.66
CA PHE A 230 31.54 6.36 51.71
C PHE A 230 30.81 5.46 52.71
N MET A 231 29.54 5.76 53.04
CA MET A 231 28.73 4.88 53.89
C MET A 231 28.44 3.54 53.20
N LYS A 232 28.15 3.55 51.88
CA LYS A 232 27.98 2.34 51.06
C LYS A 232 29.25 1.48 51.04
N ASP A 233 30.41 2.11 50.93
CA ASP A 233 31.71 1.44 50.93
C ASP A 233 32.17 1.01 52.34
N ARG A 234 31.36 1.25 53.38
CA ARG A 234 31.67 1.04 54.81
C ARG A 234 32.91 1.81 55.30
N GLU A 235 33.30 2.89 54.63
CA GLU A 235 34.39 3.80 55.02
C GLU A 235 33.89 4.85 56.02
N PHE A 236 33.41 4.38 57.18
CA PHE A 236 32.68 5.18 58.16
C PHE A 236 33.45 6.41 58.68
N ASP A 237 34.78 6.33 58.79
CA ASP A 237 35.61 7.46 59.24
C ASP A 237 35.66 8.62 58.21
N LYS A 238 35.72 8.30 56.91
CA LYS A 238 35.71 9.31 55.84
C LYS A 238 34.31 9.90 55.66
N ALA A 239 33.28 9.06 55.75
CA ALA A 239 31.90 9.50 55.77
C ALA A 239 31.66 10.50 56.91
N GLN A 240 32.15 10.17 58.12
CA GLN A 240 32.06 11.06 59.28
C GLN A 240 32.76 12.40 59.01
N LYS A 241 33.98 12.38 58.45
CA LYS A 241 34.74 13.61 58.17
C LYS A 241 34.01 14.55 57.19
N VAL A 242 33.48 14.00 56.09
CA VAL A 242 32.78 14.78 55.06
C VAL A 242 31.41 15.25 55.54
N LEU A 243 30.70 14.44 56.32
CA LEU A 243 29.44 14.86 56.96
C LEU A 243 29.66 15.96 58.01
N LEU A 244 30.77 15.92 58.76
CA LEU A 244 31.12 17.00 59.68
C LEU A 244 31.51 18.29 58.94
N GLU A 245 32.16 18.19 57.77
CA GLU A 245 32.45 19.35 56.91
C GLU A 245 31.16 19.94 56.31
N ALA A 246 30.25 19.09 55.82
CA ALA A 246 28.92 19.50 55.38
C ALA A 246 28.10 20.13 56.53
N HIS A 247 28.23 19.60 57.74
CA HIS A 247 27.61 20.17 58.93
C HIS A 247 28.24 21.52 59.30
N ALA A 248 29.54 21.70 59.13
CA ALA A 248 30.19 22.99 59.38
C ALA A 248 29.72 24.07 58.37
N LEU A 249 29.49 23.70 57.10
CA LEU A 249 28.95 24.58 56.06
C LEU A 249 27.47 24.92 56.27
N ALA A 250 26.68 23.97 56.79
CA ALA A 250 25.28 24.17 57.12
C ALA A 250 24.88 23.46 58.44
N PRO A 251 25.18 24.06 59.61
CA PRO A 251 24.99 23.41 60.92
C PRO A 251 23.54 23.10 61.28
N THR A 252 22.60 23.81 60.67
CA THR A 252 21.17 23.63 60.89
C THR A 252 20.53 22.65 59.90
N MET A 253 21.31 22.07 58.98
CA MET A 253 20.80 21.20 57.94
C MET A 253 20.50 19.80 58.48
N MET A 254 19.20 19.47 58.55
CA MET A 254 18.69 18.22 59.13
C MET A 254 19.17 16.96 58.42
N SER A 255 19.33 17.02 57.09
CA SER A 255 19.81 15.87 56.31
C SER A 255 21.19 15.42 56.78
N VAL A 256 22.04 16.36 57.23
CA VAL A 256 23.39 16.06 57.71
C VAL A 256 23.37 15.47 59.13
N THR A 257 22.58 16.03 60.05
CA THR A 257 22.48 15.50 61.43
C THR A 257 21.77 14.14 61.50
N TYR A 258 20.82 13.87 60.60
CA TYR A 258 20.19 12.56 60.45
C TYR A 258 21.19 11.48 60.00
N ARG A 259 22.04 11.80 59.02
CA ARG A 259 23.11 10.88 58.55
C ARG A 259 24.12 10.55 59.66
N LEU A 260 24.44 11.51 60.54
CA LEU A 260 25.28 11.27 61.72
C LEU A 260 24.62 10.30 62.74
N ALA A 261 23.29 10.33 62.88
CA ALA A 261 22.55 9.40 63.74
C ALA A 261 22.48 7.98 63.16
N GLU A 262 22.23 7.83 61.86
CA GLU A 262 22.30 6.54 61.16
C GLU A 262 23.68 5.88 61.33
N LEU A 263 24.76 6.66 61.14
CA LEU A 263 26.13 6.18 61.33
C LEU A 263 26.39 5.66 62.77
N SER A 264 25.79 6.30 63.77
CA SER A 264 25.96 5.92 65.18
C SER A 264 25.16 4.65 65.56
N TYR A 265 23.99 4.42 64.93
CA TYR A 265 23.21 3.20 65.10
C TYR A 265 23.90 1.98 64.47
N GLU A 266 24.42 2.12 63.25
CA GLU A 266 25.15 1.06 62.54
C GLU A 266 26.42 0.63 63.28
N THR A 267 27.06 1.55 64.00
CA THR A 267 28.23 1.26 64.86
C THR A 267 27.85 0.76 66.26
N LYS A 268 26.57 0.44 66.49
CA LYS A 268 25.98 -0.07 67.75
C LYS A 268 26.21 0.83 68.97
N GLN A 269 26.50 2.11 68.78
CA GLN A 269 26.62 3.10 69.85
C GLN A 269 25.23 3.69 70.14
N TYR A 270 24.32 2.85 70.62
CA TYR A 270 22.89 3.17 70.76
C TYR A 270 22.63 4.43 71.60
N ASP A 271 23.46 4.70 72.62
CA ASP A 271 23.36 5.91 73.45
C ASP A 271 23.72 7.20 72.66
N LYS A 272 24.82 7.21 71.90
CA LYS A 272 25.18 8.37 71.05
C LYS A 272 24.25 8.54 69.85
N ALA A 273 23.74 7.42 69.31
CA ALA A 273 22.73 7.44 68.26
C ALA A 273 21.45 8.14 68.75
N LEU A 274 21.09 7.92 70.02
CA LEU A 274 19.99 8.60 70.66
C LEU A 274 20.25 10.11 70.79
N GLU A 275 21.47 10.55 71.13
CA GLU A 275 21.82 11.98 71.19
C GLU A 275 21.72 12.68 69.82
N TRP A 276 22.29 12.10 68.75
CA TRP A 276 22.25 12.69 67.41
C TRP A 276 20.85 12.71 66.80
N ILE A 277 20.07 11.63 67.01
CA ILE A 277 18.69 11.60 66.50
C ILE A 277 17.82 12.63 67.23
N GLU A 278 18.06 12.87 68.52
CA GLU A 278 17.36 13.92 69.28
C GLU A 278 17.76 15.33 68.83
N LEU A 279 19.02 15.56 68.48
CA LEU A 279 19.47 16.81 67.85
C LEU A 279 18.81 17.03 66.48
N SER A 280 18.68 15.98 65.67
CA SER A 280 18.00 16.03 64.36
C SER A 280 16.50 16.30 64.49
N LEU A 281 15.87 15.89 65.60
CA LEU A 281 14.44 16.03 65.89
C LEU A 281 14.04 17.38 66.51
N LYS A 282 14.99 18.28 66.85
CA LYS A 282 14.70 19.53 67.58
C LYS A 282 13.84 20.56 66.82
N ASN A 283 13.98 20.63 65.50
CA ASN A 283 13.31 21.66 64.69
C ASN A 283 12.14 21.14 63.86
N ASP A 284 12.18 19.86 63.46
CA ASP A 284 11.10 19.21 62.71
C ASP A 284 11.17 17.68 62.91
N GLN A 285 10.02 17.01 63.01
CA GLN A 285 9.93 15.57 63.32
C GLN A 285 9.48 14.78 62.09
N THR A 286 10.38 13.96 61.54
CA THR A 286 10.08 13.08 60.42
C THR A 286 9.91 11.62 60.84
N SER A 287 9.07 10.87 60.12
CA SER A 287 8.79 9.45 60.39
C SER A 287 10.05 8.57 60.38
N LYS A 288 11.02 8.89 59.51
CA LYS A 288 12.32 8.21 59.45
C LYS A 288 13.12 8.35 60.75
N GLN A 289 13.13 9.54 61.34
CA GLN A 289 13.86 9.78 62.59
C GLN A 289 13.21 9.05 63.78
N LEU A 290 11.87 9.01 63.82
CA LEU A 290 11.13 8.31 64.87
C LEU A 290 11.25 6.77 64.74
N LEU A 291 11.30 6.24 63.51
CA LEU A 291 11.52 4.82 63.26
C LEU A 291 12.90 4.36 63.74
N LEU A 292 13.95 5.14 63.44
CA LEU A 292 15.29 4.86 63.94
C LEU A 292 15.33 4.85 65.48
N LYS A 293 14.57 5.74 66.14
CA LYS A 293 14.43 5.74 67.61
C LYS A 293 13.72 4.49 68.16
N ALA A 294 12.71 3.95 67.46
CA ALA A 294 12.01 2.72 67.88
C ALA A 294 12.93 1.50 67.85
N PHE A 295 13.78 1.37 66.82
CA PHE A 295 14.78 0.31 66.76
C PHE A 295 15.89 0.47 67.81
N ILE A 296 16.33 1.71 68.08
CA ILE A 296 17.27 1.99 69.18
C ILE A 296 16.67 1.53 70.53
N LEU A 297 15.36 1.69 70.76
CA LEU A 297 14.68 1.29 72.00
C LEU A 297 14.42 -0.22 72.12
N GLU A 298 14.17 -0.92 71.02
CA GLU A 298 14.10 -2.39 70.99
C GLU A 298 15.44 -3.02 71.36
N GLY A 299 16.54 -2.50 70.82
CA GLY A 299 17.90 -2.93 71.19
C GLY A 299 18.27 -2.67 72.65
N LEU A 300 17.53 -1.78 73.33
CA LEU A 300 17.65 -1.51 74.77
C LEU A 300 16.68 -2.36 75.63
N GLY A 301 15.89 -3.27 75.04
CA GLY A 301 14.98 -4.19 75.73
C GLY A 301 13.65 -3.58 76.21
N LYS A 302 13.32 -2.36 75.76
CA LYS A 302 12.12 -1.64 76.19
C LYS A 302 10.93 -1.92 75.27
N HIS A 303 10.44 -3.16 75.28
CA HIS A 303 9.47 -3.66 74.28
C HIS A 303 8.12 -2.93 74.29
N ASP A 304 7.59 -2.52 75.45
CA ASP A 304 6.32 -1.78 75.50
C ASP A 304 6.47 -0.33 74.97
N GLU A 305 7.59 0.33 75.29
CA GLU A 305 7.91 1.66 74.73
C GLU A 305 8.14 1.58 73.22
N ALA A 306 8.77 0.48 72.74
CA ALA A 306 8.97 0.21 71.32
C ALA A 306 7.65 -0.06 70.59
N LEU A 307 6.78 -0.94 71.13
CA LEU A 307 5.44 -1.20 70.58
C LEU A 307 4.58 0.07 70.58
N GLY A 308 4.67 0.90 71.63
CA GLY A 308 4.01 2.20 71.70
C GLY A 308 4.51 3.21 70.65
N LEU A 309 5.81 3.20 70.33
CA LEU A 309 6.35 3.97 69.22
C LEU A 309 5.94 3.41 67.86
N PHE A 310 5.86 2.09 67.67
CA PHE A 310 5.31 1.49 66.45
C PHE A 310 3.83 1.83 66.25
N ASP A 311 3.04 1.90 67.33
CA ASP A 311 1.66 2.37 67.27
C ASP A 311 1.56 3.86 66.90
N ARG A 312 2.49 4.70 67.40
CA ARG A 312 2.56 6.11 66.98
C ARG A 312 3.00 6.24 65.51
N LEU A 313 4.03 5.51 65.12
CA LEU A 313 4.60 5.51 63.77
C LEU A 313 3.61 4.98 62.72
N THR A 314 2.85 3.93 63.03
CA THR A 314 1.81 3.41 62.12
C THR A 314 0.65 4.40 61.92
N ARG A 315 0.38 5.27 62.91
CA ARG A 315 -0.62 6.35 62.78
C ARG A 315 -0.11 7.53 61.96
N THR A 316 1.17 7.85 62.06
CA THR A 316 1.80 8.99 61.37
C THR A 316 2.55 8.59 60.09
N ALA A 317 2.49 7.31 59.68
CA ALA A 317 3.16 6.78 58.49
C ALA A 317 2.63 7.47 57.23
N ALA A 318 3.53 8.10 56.48
CA ALA A 318 3.18 8.94 55.33
C ALA A 318 2.79 8.09 54.11
N THR A 319 3.26 6.84 54.06
CA THR A 319 2.96 5.91 52.97
C THR A 319 2.47 4.58 53.50
N LYS A 320 1.65 3.91 52.69
CA LYS A 320 1.20 2.53 52.96
C LYS A 320 2.41 1.60 53.15
N LYS A 321 3.40 1.63 52.25
CA LYS A 321 4.59 0.76 52.34
C LYS A 321 5.32 0.85 53.69
N GLU A 322 5.53 2.07 54.17
CA GLU A 322 6.15 2.31 55.48
C GLU A 322 5.27 1.75 56.61
N LYS A 323 3.96 1.99 56.56
CA LYS A 323 3.01 1.48 57.55
C LYS A 323 2.98 -0.04 57.64
N ALA A 324 3.04 -0.75 56.51
CA ALA A 324 3.08 -2.20 56.47
C ALA A 324 4.33 -2.78 57.14
N GLN A 325 5.50 -2.24 56.82
CA GLN A 325 6.77 -2.70 57.40
C GLN A 325 6.76 -2.59 58.92
N LEU A 326 6.16 -1.52 59.46
CA LEU A 326 5.99 -1.34 60.89
C LEU A 326 5.07 -2.41 61.51
N TYR A 327 4.00 -2.83 60.82
CA TYR A 327 3.14 -3.93 61.28
C TYR A 327 3.80 -5.31 61.19
N THR A 328 4.61 -5.59 60.18
CA THR A 328 5.40 -6.85 60.13
C THR A 328 6.33 -6.95 61.33
N GLN A 329 7.05 -5.87 61.64
CA GLN A 329 7.97 -5.83 62.78
C GLN A 329 7.20 -5.97 64.10
N LYS A 330 6.01 -5.37 64.20
CA LYS A 330 5.09 -5.58 65.33
C LYS A 330 4.65 -7.05 65.47
N GLY A 331 4.30 -7.73 64.37
CA GLY A 331 3.85 -9.13 64.37
C GLY A 331 4.96 -10.13 64.77
N PHE A 332 6.20 -9.88 64.36
CA PHE A 332 7.33 -10.69 64.82
C PHE A 332 7.61 -10.54 66.31
N VAL A 333 7.47 -9.32 66.84
CA VAL A 333 7.55 -9.08 68.29
C VAL A 333 6.39 -9.80 69.01
N ALA A 334 5.19 -9.91 68.40
CA ALA A 334 4.02 -10.61 68.97
C ALA A 334 4.10 -12.15 68.95
N LEU A 335 4.56 -12.79 67.85
CA LEU A 335 4.75 -14.26 67.80
C LEU A 335 5.74 -14.74 68.86
N LYS A 336 6.81 -13.98 69.11
CA LYS A 336 7.83 -14.31 70.12
C LYS A 336 7.28 -14.31 71.55
N VAL A 337 6.14 -13.66 71.77
CA VAL A 337 5.44 -13.60 73.07
C VAL A 337 4.34 -14.67 73.17
N GLY A 338 4.09 -15.46 72.11
CA GLY A 338 3.18 -16.62 72.11
C GLY A 338 1.70 -16.29 71.85
N ASN A 339 1.41 -15.07 71.40
CA ASN A 339 0.05 -14.64 71.07
C ASN A 339 -0.22 -14.81 69.56
N ASN A 340 -0.69 -16.00 69.17
CA ASN A 340 -0.91 -16.35 67.75
C ASN A 340 -1.98 -15.46 67.09
N ASP A 341 -3.00 -15.04 67.83
CA ASP A 341 -4.07 -14.19 67.28
C ASP A 341 -3.57 -12.76 67.04
N ALA A 342 -2.84 -12.16 68.00
CA ALA A 342 -2.25 -10.83 67.81
C ALA A 342 -1.14 -10.82 66.74
N ALA A 343 -0.46 -11.96 66.57
CA ALA A 343 0.51 -12.16 65.50
C ALA A 343 -0.17 -12.28 64.14
N ILE A 344 -1.21 -13.11 64.01
CA ILE A 344 -2.02 -13.23 62.79
C ILE A 344 -2.57 -11.85 62.44
N GLU A 345 -3.16 -11.13 63.39
CA GLU A 345 -3.70 -9.79 63.19
C GLU A 345 -2.60 -8.81 62.74
N ALA A 346 -1.44 -8.78 63.39
CA ALA A 346 -0.36 -7.88 63.00
C ALA A 346 0.22 -8.22 61.60
N PHE A 347 0.33 -9.51 61.24
CA PHE A 347 0.77 -9.90 59.90
C PHE A 347 -0.31 -9.66 58.85
N GLU A 348 -1.59 -9.86 59.14
CA GLU A 348 -2.70 -9.50 58.26
C GLU A 348 -2.75 -7.98 58.05
N GLN A 349 -2.60 -7.19 59.11
CA GLN A 349 -2.52 -5.73 59.00
C GLN A 349 -1.30 -5.32 58.17
N SER A 350 -0.16 -5.99 58.33
CA SER A 350 0.99 -5.75 57.47
C SER A 350 0.70 -6.10 56.01
N LEU A 351 0.24 -7.31 55.74
CA LEU A 351 0.01 -7.84 54.40
C LEU A 351 -1.11 -7.08 53.68
N SER A 352 -2.12 -6.58 54.41
CA SER A 352 -3.18 -5.72 53.87
C SER A 352 -2.64 -4.40 53.32
N ILE A 353 -1.45 -3.99 53.75
CA ILE A 353 -0.83 -2.75 53.36
C ILE A 353 0.35 -2.99 52.39
N LEU A 354 1.23 -3.95 52.68
CA LEU A 354 2.32 -4.37 51.80
C LEU A 354 2.55 -5.89 51.95
N PRO A 355 2.22 -6.68 50.92
CA PRO A 355 2.43 -8.13 50.95
C PRO A 355 3.92 -8.52 50.85
N THR A 356 4.49 -9.19 51.86
CA THR A 356 5.87 -9.72 51.83
C THR A 356 5.92 -11.22 52.13
N ASN A 357 6.89 -11.93 51.55
CA ASN A 357 7.02 -13.40 51.67
C ASN A 357 7.29 -13.82 53.11
N GLU A 358 8.14 -13.08 53.79
CA GLU A 358 8.49 -13.35 55.18
C GLU A 358 7.25 -13.29 56.10
N ALA A 359 6.40 -12.28 55.90
CA ALA A 359 5.14 -12.15 56.63
C ALA A 359 4.10 -13.21 56.21
N LEU A 360 4.10 -13.62 54.94
CA LEU A 360 3.23 -14.70 54.44
C LEU A 360 3.60 -16.07 55.01
N LEU A 361 4.90 -16.42 55.08
CA LEU A 361 5.33 -17.68 55.70
C LEU A 361 5.00 -17.73 57.19
N ALA A 362 5.23 -16.62 57.88
CA ALA A 362 4.88 -16.49 59.29
C ALA A 362 3.35 -16.62 59.50
N LEU A 363 2.55 -16.05 58.60
CA LEU A 363 1.08 -16.18 58.62
C LEU A 363 0.61 -17.61 58.32
N ALA A 364 1.08 -18.23 57.23
CA ALA A 364 0.65 -19.59 56.82
C ALA A 364 0.97 -20.63 57.90
N THR A 365 2.14 -20.48 58.54
CA THR A 365 2.55 -21.35 59.64
C THR A 365 1.71 -21.12 60.90
N ALA A 366 1.33 -19.87 61.19
CA ALA A 366 0.42 -19.56 62.28
C ALA A 366 -0.99 -20.13 62.02
N GLN A 367 -1.47 -20.10 60.77
CA GLN A 367 -2.78 -20.64 60.35
C GLN A 367 -2.84 -22.18 60.37
N ALA A 368 -1.83 -22.86 59.84
CA ALA A 368 -1.76 -24.33 59.86
C ALA A 368 -1.74 -24.89 61.30
N LYS A 369 -1.07 -24.18 62.23
CA LYS A 369 -1.08 -24.53 63.67
C LYS A 369 -2.42 -24.29 64.36
N SER A 370 -3.29 -23.50 63.75
CA SER A 370 -4.65 -23.20 64.23
C SER A 370 -5.73 -24.04 63.51
N ASP A 371 -5.34 -25.11 62.77
CA ASP A 371 -6.22 -26.04 62.03
C ASP A 371 -7.01 -25.41 60.87
N GLU A 372 -6.61 -24.21 60.43
CA GLU A 372 -7.24 -23.48 59.32
C GLU A 372 -6.64 -23.90 57.96
N TRP A 373 -6.75 -25.18 57.58
CA TRP A 373 -6.06 -25.76 56.41
C TRP A 373 -6.35 -25.07 55.09
N ALA A 374 -7.59 -24.63 54.85
CA ALA A 374 -7.94 -23.93 53.61
C ALA A 374 -7.22 -22.57 53.50
N LYS A 375 -7.16 -21.80 54.60
CA LYS A 375 -6.44 -20.52 54.65
C LYS A 375 -4.92 -20.71 54.64
N ALA A 376 -4.43 -21.77 55.27
CA ALA A 376 -3.03 -22.14 55.23
C ALA A 376 -2.60 -22.50 53.80
N VAL A 377 -3.43 -23.24 53.04
CA VAL A 377 -3.20 -23.51 51.61
C VAL A 377 -3.09 -22.20 50.84
N GLU A 378 -4.07 -21.30 50.97
CA GLU A 378 -4.06 -20.01 50.28
C GLU A 378 -2.79 -19.19 50.60
N THR A 379 -2.37 -19.17 51.87
CA THR A 379 -1.20 -18.40 52.28
C THR A 379 0.11 -19.08 51.87
N TYR A 380 0.19 -20.42 51.92
CA TYR A 380 1.35 -21.18 51.44
C TYR A 380 1.49 -21.10 49.92
N GLU A 381 0.40 -21.12 49.15
CA GLU A 381 0.39 -20.86 47.71
C GLU A 381 0.93 -19.47 47.41
N LEU A 382 0.37 -18.49 48.10
CA LEU A 382 0.75 -17.11 47.90
C LEU A 382 2.22 -16.89 48.26
N LEU A 383 2.74 -17.55 49.29
CA LEU A 383 4.15 -17.55 49.60
C LEU A 383 4.98 -18.25 48.53
N LEU A 384 4.58 -19.45 48.15
CA LEU A 384 5.30 -20.29 47.20
C LEU A 384 5.47 -19.58 45.85
N SER A 385 4.47 -18.78 45.43
CA SER A 385 4.50 -17.95 44.21
C SER A 385 5.60 -16.89 44.22
N LYS A 386 6.20 -16.63 45.37
CA LYS A 386 7.15 -15.54 45.54
C LYS A 386 8.54 -16.01 45.96
N LEU A 387 8.74 -17.29 46.21
CA LEU A 387 10.04 -17.83 46.63
C LEU A 387 10.87 -18.30 45.42
N ASP A 388 12.16 -17.95 45.42
CA ASP A 388 13.15 -18.52 44.53
C ASP A 388 13.55 -19.94 44.98
N GLU A 389 14.11 -20.75 44.08
CA GLU A 389 14.47 -22.15 44.38
C GLU A 389 15.53 -22.27 45.50
N GLY A 390 15.32 -23.22 46.40
CA GLY A 390 16.17 -23.43 47.58
C GLY A 390 15.47 -24.25 48.68
N PRO A 391 16.15 -24.46 49.83
CA PRO A 391 15.66 -25.31 50.91
C PRO A 391 14.35 -24.81 51.53
N ASP A 392 14.16 -23.49 51.62
CA ASP A 392 12.92 -22.92 52.14
C ASP A 392 11.74 -23.15 51.21
N LYS A 393 11.96 -23.06 49.90
CA LYS A 393 10.93 -23.36 48.91
C LYS A 393 10.58 -24.84 48.96
N ALA A 394 11.56 -25.74 48.94
CA ALA A 394 11.32 -27.19 49.01
C ALA A 394 10.48 -27.62 50.21
N ARG A 395 10.77 -27.05 51.39
CA ARG A 395 9.99 -27.31 52.60
C ARG A 395 8.57 -26.73 52.51
N VAL A 396 8.42 -25.51 51.99
CA VAL A 396 7.09 -24.91 51.75
C VAL A 396 6.28 -25.77 50.78
N ARG A 397 6.90 -26.29 49.71
CA ARG A 397 6.27 -27.20 48.75
C ARG A 397 5.81 -28.50 49.41
N MET A 398 6.64 -29.13 50.24
CA MET A 398 6.21 -30.34 50.97
C MET A 398 5.01 -30.06 51.89
N GLN A 399 5.07 -28.98 52.68
CA GLN A 399 3.98 -28.61 53.59
C GLN A 399 2.71 -28.21 52.84
N LEU A 400 2.85 -27.52 51.72
CA LEU A 400 1.75 -27.19 50.83
C LEU A 400 1.15 -28.45 50.20
N GLY A 401 1.97 -29.40 49.76
CA GLY A 401 1.50 -30.66 49.18
C GLY A 401 0.69 -31.50 50.17
N ILE A 402 1.10 -31.51 51.44
CA ILE A 402 0.31 -32.12 52.52
C ILE A 402 -0.98 -31.32 52.79
N ALA A 403 -0.89 -30.00 52.82
CA ALA A 403 -2.06 -29.14 53.02
C ALA A 403 -3.10 -29.33 51.89
N TYR A 404 -2.65 -29.50 50.64
CA TYR A 404 -3.48 -29.83 49.49
C TYR A 404 -4.17 -31.18 49.61
N LEU A 405 -3.47 -32.21 50.10
CA LEU A 405 -4.10 -33.51 50.41
C LEU A 405 -5.25 -33.37 51.40
N LYS A 406 -5.13 -32.49 52.41
CA LYS A 406 -6.17 -32.29 53.42
C LYS A 406 -7.41 -31.55 52.90
N VAL A 407 -7.31 -30.94 51.73
CA VAL A 407 -8.43 -30.26 51.05
C VAL A 407 -8.82 -30.95 49.73
N ASP A 408 -8.46 -32.23 49.56
CA ASP A 408 -8.75 -33.07 48.38
C ASP A 408 -8.22 -32.49 47.03
N ARG A 409 -7.16 -31.66 47.07
CA ARG A 409 -6.48 -31.07 45.90
C ARG A 409 -5.30 -31.94 45.45
N ASN A 410 -5.61 -33.09 44.86
CA ASN A 410 -4.65 -34.18 44.64
C ASN A 410 -3.57 -33.88 43.60
N ASP A 411 -3.83 -33.09 42.56
CA ASP A 411 -2.85 -32.80 41.50
C ASP A 411 -1.79 -31.81 41.97
N GLU A 412 -2.23 -30.79 42.69
CA GLU A 412 -1.33 -29.82 43.27
C GLU A 412 -0.52 -30.46 44.40
N ALA A 413 -1.12 -31.38 45.16
CA ALA A 413 -0.38 -32.18 46.12
C ALA A 413 0.75 -32.99 45.48
N MET A 414 0.48 -33.69 44.37
CA MET A 414 1.50 -34.47 43.65
C MET A 414 2.65 -33.58 43.17
N THR A 415 2.31 -32.43 42.58
CA THR A 415 3.29 -31.51 42.00
C THR A 415 4.25 -30.99 43.07
N GLU A 416 3.70 -30.58 44.21
CA GLU A 416 4.50 -29.97 45.26
C GLU A 416 5.29 -31.00 46.08
N LEU A 417 4.75 -32.20 46.30
CA LEU A 417 5.49 -33.28 46.94
C LEU A 417 6.66 -33.77 46.07
N SER A 418 6.46 -33.93 44.76
CA SER A 418 7.53 -34.31 43.83
C SER A 418 8.61 -33.25 43.74
N SER A 419 8.22 -31.98 43.59
CA SER A 419 9.16 -30.86 43.53
C SER A 419 9.98 -30.70 44.82
N ALA A 420 9.38 -31.03 45.97
CA ALA A 420 10.08 -31.03 47.23
C ALA A 420 11.12 -32.17 47.32
N LEU A 421 10.77 -33.38 46.85
CA LEU A 421 11.67 -34.54 46.81
C LEU A 421 12.86 -34.33 45.86
N GLU A 422 12.61 -33.76 44.68
CA GLU A 422 13.64 -33.51 43.65
C GLU A 422 14.66 -32.44 44.06
N SER A 423 14.27 -31.53 44.94
CA SER A 423 15.16 -30.44 45.37
C SER A 423 16.41 -30.95 46.12
N GLY A 424 16.39 -32.19 46.62
CA GLY A 424 17.47 -32.78 47.41
C GLY A 424 17.68 -32.12 48.79
N TYR A 425 16.75 -31.25 49.21
CA TYR A 425 16.86 -30.49 50.46
C TYR A 425 16.07 -31.12 51.63
N LEU A 426 15.31 -32.20 51.39
CA LEU A 426 14.52 -32.92 52.40
C LEU A 426 15.32 -33.99 53.15
N THR A 427 14.98 -34.24 54.42
CA THR A 427 15.58 -35.30 55.25
C THR A 427 15.01 -36.70 54.93
N PRO A 428 15.68 -37.83 55.29
CA PRO A 428 15.22 -39.19 54.92
C PRO A 428 13.81 -39.56 55.39
N LYS A 429 13.38 -39.03 56.54
CA LYS A 429 12.01 -39.23 57.05
C LYS A 429 10.99 -38.41 56.26
N GLU A 430 11.32 -37.15 55.98
CA GLU A 430 10.50 -36.28 55.13
C GLU A 430 10.38 -36.86 53.71
N GLN A 431 11.41 -37.56 53.22
CA GLN A 431 11.39 -38.26 51.95
C GLN A 431 10.44 -39.47 51.95
N GLU A 432 10.45 -40.32 52.99
CA GLU A 432 9.51 -41.44 53.10
C GLU A 432 8.05 -40.95 53.14
N ASP A 433 7.76 -39.97 53.99
CA ASP A 433 6.41 -39.42 54.17
C ASP A 433 5.91 -38.77 52.87
N ALA A 434 6.77 -38.09 52.14
CA ALA A 434 6.43 -37.56 50.82
C ALA A 434 6.20 -38.71 49.81
N LEU A 435 7.06 -39.74 49.74
CA LEU A 435 6.96 -40.84 48.77
C LEU A 435 5.72 -41.72 48.96
N GLN A 436 5.29 -42.01 50.18
CA GLN A 436 4.07 -42.78 50.41
C GLN A 436 2.82 -42.00 49.97
N ASN A 437 2.72 -40.73 50.36
CA ASN A 437 1.63 -39.86 49.94
C ASN A 437 1.61 -39.69 48.42
N LEU A 438 2.78 -39.57 47.80
CA LEU A 438 2.95 -39.53 46.36
C LEU A 438 2.52 -40.85 45.69
N GLY A 439 2.87 -42.01 46.25
CA GLY A 439 2.47 -43.31 45.73
C GLY A 439 0.95 -43.54 45.72
N PHE A 440 0.26 -43.12 46.79
CA PHE A 440 -1.21 -43.18 46.84
C PHE A 440 -1.86 -42.20 45.87
N LEU A 441 -1.32 -41.00 45.76
CA LEU A 441 -1.76 -40.01 44.78
C LEU A 441 -1.58 -40.52 43.34
N TYR A 442 -0.44 -41.10 43.01
CA TYR A 442 -0.18 -41.71 41.70
C TYR A 442 -1.12 -42.88 41.42
N TYR A 443 -1.39 -43.71 42.42
CA TYR A 443 -2.35 -44.80 42.25
C TYR A 443 -3.78 -44.28 41.99
N GLY A 444 -4.22 -43.27 42.75
CA GLY A 444 -5.54 -42.62 42.60
C GLY A 444 -5.70 -41.87 41.27
N SER A 445 -4.62 -41.25 40.79
CA SER A 445 -4.56 -40.59 39.48
C SER A 445 -4.30 -41.56 38.31
N LYS A 446 -4.29 -42.88 38.58
CA LYS A 446 -4.04 -43.96 37.60
C LYS A 446 -2.66 -43.91 36.94
N GLN A 447 -1.70 -43.22 37.55
CA GLN A 447 -0.28 -43.20 37.16
C GLN A 447 0.43 -44.40 37.80
N TYR A 448 0.09 -45.58 37.33
CA TYR A 448 0.40 -46.81 38.03
C TYR A 448 1.90 -47.17 38.09
N GLU A 449 2.68 -46.78 37.08
CA GLU A 449 4.14 -46.95 37.07
C GLU A 449 4.82 -46.07 38.13
N ALA A 450 4.45 -44.80 38.17
CA ALA A 450 4.96 -43.87 39.18
C ALA A 450 4.51 -44.28 40.59
N ALA A 451 3.30 -44.83 40.73
CA ALA A 451 2.83 -45.39 41.99
C ALA A 451 3.68 -46.59 42.44
N LYS A 452 3.97 -47.51 41.50
CA LYS A 452 4.84 -48.67 41.73
C LYS A 452 6.23 -48.23 42.21
N GLU A 453 6.86 -47.31 41.50
CA GLU A 453 8.19 -46.78 41.86
C GLU A 453 8.19 -46.05 43.19
N ALA A 454 7.19 -45.21 43.46
CA ALA A 454 7.06 -44.50 44.73
C ALA A 454 6.86 -45.46 45.90
N PHE A 455 6.06 -46.53 45.73
CA PHE A 455 5.88 -47.55 46.76
C PHE A 455 7.13 -48.41 46.97
N LEU A 456 7.86 -48.74 45.91
CA LEU A 456 9.16 -49.41 46.03
C LEU A 456 10.19 -48.53 46.74
N ALA A 457 10.31 -47.25 46.36
CA ALA A 457 11.20 -46.28 46.99
C ALA A 457 10.84 -46.00 48.46
N ALA A 458 9.54 -46.03 48.79
CA ALA A 458 9.08 -45.99 50.17
C ALA A 458 9.48 -47.26 50.94
N LEU A 459 9.35 -48.45 50.33
CA LEU A 459 9.76 -49.74 50.93
C LEU A 459 11.28 -49.85 51.08
N GLU A 460 12.08 -49.15 50.27
CA GLU A 460 13.53 -49.03 50.49
C GLU A 460 13.86 -48.24 51.76
N LYS A 461 13.03 -47.26 52.15
CA LYS A 461 13.18 -46.57 53.43
C LYS A 461 12.65 -47.42 54.59
N GLN A 462 11.59 -48.22 54.37
CA GLN A 462 11.00 -49.15 55.35
C GLN A 462 10.46 -50.48 54.74
N PRO A 463 11.17 -51.63 54.81
CA PRO A 463 10.88 -52.84 54.00
C PRO A 463 9.68 -53.74 54.34
N HIS A 464 9.01 -53.61 55.49
CA HIS A 464 8.02 -54.61 55.98
C HIS A 464 6.59 -54.05 56.15
N ASN A 465 6.07 -53.32 55.16
CA ASN A 465 4.73 -52.74 55.22
C ASN A 465 3.72 -53.46 54.30
N ASN A 466 2.89 -54.34 54.86
CA ASN A 466 1.86 -55.11 54.12
C ASN A 466 0.83 -54.22 53.39
N LYS A 467 0.56 -53.00 53.89
CA LYS A 467 -0.35 -52.06 53.20
C LYS A 467 0.30 -51.53 51.92
N THR A 468 1.59 -51.25 51.96
CA THR A 468 2.37 -50.82 50.80
C THR A 468 2.56 -51.97 49.80
N LEU A 469 2.66 -53.23 50.24
CA LEU A 469 2.76 -54.42 49.36
C LEU A 469 1.47 -54.71 48.57
N LEU A 470 0.29 -54.63 49.20
CA LEU A 470 -0.98 -54.77 48.47
C LEU A 470 -1.25 -53.59 47.53
N ALA A 471 -0.85 -52.37 47.93
CA ALA A 471 -0.90 -51.19 47.07
C ALA A 471 0.05 -51.33 45.87
N LEU A 472 1.22 -51.93 46.08
CA LEU A 472 2.18 -52.27 45.03
C LEU A 472 1.61 -53.30 44.04
N ALA A 473 1.01 -54.40 44.50
CA ALA A 473 0.41 -55.41 43.61
C ALA A 473 -0.68 -54.82 42.71
N ARG A 474 -1.50 -53.92 43.24
CA ARG A 474 -2.52 -53.20 42.47
C ARG A 474 -1.90 -52.17 41.51
N ALA A 475 -0.86 -51.47 41.95
CA ALA A 475 -0.11 -50.55 41.09
C ALA A 475 0.55 -51.32 39.94
N GLN A 476 1.16 -52.48 40.17
CA GLN A 476 1.74 -53.34 39.13
C GLN A 476 0.69 -53.79 38.10
N ILE A 477 -0.51 -54.19 38.52
CA ILE A 477 -1.61 -54.52 37.58
C ILE A 477 -2.02 -53.31 36.76
N GLY A 478 -2.17 -52.14 37.38
CA GLY A 478 -2.50 -50.92 36.66
C GLY A 478 -1.39 -50.47 35.70
N ALA A 479 -0.12 -50.72 36.07
CA ALA A 479 1.07 -50.37 35.30
C ALA A 479 1.25 -51.28 34.07
N GLY A 480 0.67 -52.48 34.11
CA GLY A 480 0.84 -53.47 33.07
C GLY A 480 1.96 -54.47 33.34
N ASP A 481 2.60 -54.41 34.52
CA ASP A 481 3.60 -55.36 34.99
C ASP A 481 2.94 -56.61 35.55
N TYR A 482 2.20 -57.28 34.68
CA TYR A 482 1.35 -58.37 35.12
C TYR A 482 2.16 -59.54 35.68
N GLU A 483 3.36 -59.82 35.19
CA GLU A 483 4.21 -60.90 35.73
C GLU A 483 4.69 -60.62 37.15
N ASP A 484 5.07 -59.38 37.46
CA ASP A 484 5.48 -58.98 38.80
C ASP A 484 4.29 -58.96 39.76
N ALA A 485 3.14 -58.45 39.30
CA ALA A 485 1.88 -58.55 40.03
C ALA A 485 1.49 -60.01 40.28
N ILE A 486 1.62 -60.89 39.28
CA ILE A 486 1.36 -62.33 39.40
C ILE A 486 2.31 -62.96 40.42
N ALA A 487 3.59 -62.58 40.44
CA ALA A 487 4.55 -63.09 41.43
C ALA A 487 4.18 -62.65 42.85
N THR A 488 3.93 -61.35 43.06
CA THR A 488 3.51 -60.79 44.36
C THR A 488 2.18 -61.40 44.81
N LEU A 489 1.20 -61.54 43.92
CA LEU A 489 -0.12 -62.10 44.24
C LEU A 489 -0.09 -63.62 44.44
N LYS A 490 0.75 -64.37 43.73
CA LYS A 490 0.96 -65.80 43.99
C LYS A 490 1.56 -66.04 45.37
N GLU A 491 2.52 -65.22 45.77
CA GLU A 491 3.12 -65.30 47.10
C GLU A 491 2.08 -65.01 48.19
N MET A 492 1.19 -64.04 47.95
CA MET A 492 0.08 -63.71 48.85
C MET A 492 -1.02 -64.79 48.86
N ASP A 493 -1.43 -65.31 47.69
CA ASP A 493 -2.49 -66.32 47.53
C ASP A 493 -2.10 -67.67 48.16
N ALA A 494 -0.82 -68.05 48.04
CA ALA A 494 -0.27 -69.24 48.70
C ALA A 494 -0.34 -69.18 50.24
N GLN A 495 -0.46 -67.97 50.82
CA GLN A 495 -0.55 -67.77 52.26
C GLN A 495 -1.99 -67.65 52.78
N GLN A 496 -2.92 -67.13 51.99
CA GLN A 496 -4.26 -66.77 52.47
C GLN A 496 -5.44 -67.30 51.65
N GLN A 497 -5.21 -67.94 50.49
CA GLN A 497 -6.19 -68.57 49.60
C GLN A 497 -7.57 -67.87 49.59
N ASP A 498 -7.53 -66.58 49.27
CA ASP A 498 -8.65 -65.64 49.39
C ASP A 498 -9.25 -65.32 48.01
N PHE A 499 -10.58 -65.25 47.92
CA PHE A 499 -11.31 -64.99 46.67
C PHE A 499 -10.87 -63.68 46.00
N ALA A 500 -10.62 -62.60 46.76
CA ALA A 500 -10.20 -61.32 46.20
C ALA A 500 -8.80 -61.39 45.62
N ILE A 501 -7.91 -62.20 46.20
CA ILE A 501 -6.56 -62.45 45.67
C ILE A 501 -6.63 -63.33 44.41
N SER A 502 -7.42 -64.40 44.44
CA SER A 502 -7.63 -65.31 43.30
C SER A 502 -8.31 -64.61 42.10
N MET A 503 -9.28 -63.73 42.34
CA MET A 503 -9.91 -62.90 41.30
C MET A 503 -8.93 -61.87 40.73
N LEU A 504 -8.11 -61.24 41.59
CA LEU A 504 -7.10 -60.28 41.15
C LEU A 504 -5.97 -60.96 40.36
N LEU A 505 -5.65 -62.22 40.71
CA LEU A 505 -4.73 -63.07 39.97
C LEU A 505 -5.31 -63.48 38.60
N ALA A 506 -6.56 -63.93 38.53
CA ALA A 506 -7.25 -64.23 37.27
C ALA A 506 -7.33 -62.99 36.36
N PHE A 507 -7.58 -61.82 36.94
CA PHE A 507 -7.58 -60.53 36.25
C PHE A 507 -6.19 -60.12 35.77
N ALA A 508 -5.13 -60.35 36.56
CA ALA A 508 -3.76 -60.14 36.11
C ALA A 508 -3.40 -61.04 34.92
N TYR A 509 -3.85 -62.31 34.93
CA TYR A 509 -3.71 -63.21 33.77
C TYR A 509 -4.57 -62.79 32.56
N GLU A 510 -5.76 -62.22 32.77
CA GLU A 510 -6.60 -61.65 31.71
C GLU A 510 -5.84 -60.52 31.00
N LYS A 511 -5.31 -59.59 31.78
CA LYS A 511 -4.65 -58.38 31.28
C LYS A 511 -3.26 -58.65 30.70
N SER A 512 -2.57 -59.69 31.15
CA SER A 512 -1.30 -60.14 30.57
C SER A 512 -1.41 -60.83 29.21
N GLY A 513 -2.63 -60.99 28.68
CA GLY A 513 -2.86 -61.70 27.41
C GLY A 513 -2.72 -63.22 27.54
N GLN A 514 -2.46 -63.72 28.74
CA GLN A 514 -2.46 -65.14 29.09
C GLN A 514 -3.90 -65.67 29.21
N HIS A 515 -4.69 -65.45 28.15
CA HIS A 515 -6.12 -65.74 28.10
C HIS A 515 -6.43 -67.21 28.42
N LYS A 516 -5.52 -68.15 28.10
CA LYS A 516 -5.69 -69.57 28.47
C LYS A 516 -5.60 -69.79 29.98
N GLN A 517 -4.64 -69.15 30.65
CA GLN A 517 -4.46 -69.20 32.11
C GLN A 517 -5.58 -68.46 32.83
N ALA A 518 -5.99 -67.29 32.32
CA ALA A 518 -7.13 -66.54 32.82
C ALA A 518 -8.42 -67.36 32.74
N ILE A 519 -8.72 -67.95 31.57
CA ILE A 519 -9.86 -68.85 31.37
C ILE A 519 -9.75 -70.11 32.23
N ALA A 520 -8.55 -70.65 32.45
CA ALA A 520 -8.36 -71.80 33.34
C ALA A 520 -8.73 -71.44 34.78
N ILE A 521 -8.28 -70.29 35.30
CA ILE A 521 -8.63 -69.83 36.64
C ILE A 521 -10.12 -69.46 36.74
N TYR A 522 -10.68 -68.81 35.71
CA TYR A 522 -12.12 -68.54 35.65
C TYR A 522 -12.95 -69.82 35.60
N LYS A 523 -12.49 -70.87 34.90
CA LYS A 523 -13.13 -72.19 34.93
C LYS A 523 -13.02 -72.84 36.30
N THR A 524 -11.87 -72.78 36.96
CA THR A 524 -11.74 -73.32 38.34
C THR A 524 -12.63 -72.55 39.32
N ILE A 525 -12.81 -71.24 39.14
CA ILE A 525 -13.75 -70.43 39.91
C ILE A 525 -15.20 -70.89 39.63
N LEU A 526 -15.57 -71.11 38.37
CA LEU A 526 -16.90 -71.61 37.97
C LEU A 526 -17.18 -73.07 38.36
N GLU A 527 -16.15 -73.89 38.58
CA GLU A 527 -16.25 -75.29 39.02
C GLU A 527 -16.33 -75.42 40.55
N SER A 528 -16.13 -74.33 41.30
CA SER A 528 -16.32 -74.32 42.75
C SER A 528 -17.80 -74.41 43.12
N GLU A 529 -18.16 -75.24 44.11
CA GLU A 529 -19.56 -75.49 44.52
C GLU A 529 -20.26 -74.27 45.15
N GLU A 530 -19.55 -73.15 45.31
CA GLU A 530 -20.01 -71.95 46.03
C GLU A 530 -20.44 -70.79 45.11
N LEU A 531 -20.26 -70.89 43.77
CA LEU A 531 -20.60 -69.81 42.83
C LEU A 531 -22.01 -69.97 42.21
N TYR A 532 -22.92 -69.02 42.45
CA TYR A 532 -24.26 -69.00 41.83
C TYR A 532 -24.68 -67.58 41.43
N GLY A 533 -25.65 -67.48 40.52
CA GLY A 533 -26.31 -66.23 40.18
C GLY A 533 -25.38 -65.20 39.55
N ASP A 534 -25.30 -64.01 40.15
CA ASP A 534 -24.56 -62.87 39.62
C ASP A 534 -23.02 -63.08 39.61
N ASP A 535 -22.48 -63.91 40.50
CA ASP A 535 -21.05 -64.24 40.50
C ASP A 535 -20.69 -65.14 39.29
N THR A 536 -21.58 -66.07 38.92
CA THR A 536 -21.46 -66.87 37.70
C THR A 536 -21.55 -65.98 36.45
N MET A 537 -22.45 -64.99 36.48
CA MET A 537 -22.60 -64.00 35.40
C MET A 537 -21.33 -63.16 35.23
N ALA A 538 -20.75 -62.62 36.30
CA ALA A 538 -19.55 -61.79 36.24
C ALA A 538 -18.37 -62.52 35.60
N VAL A 539 -18.21 -63.83 35.89
CA VAL A 539 -17.16 -64.65 35.28
C VAL A 539 -17.48 -64.96 33.81
N LEU A 540 -18.74 -65.28 33.46
CA LEU A 540 -19.15 -65.53 32.08
C LEU A 540 -19.03 -64.29 31.19
N GLU A 541 -19.34 -63.10 31.72
CA GLU A 541 -19.20 -61.82 31.03
C GLU A 541 -17.73 -61.49 30.72
N ARG A 542 -16.84 -61.70 31.70
CA ARG A 542 -15.38 -61.56 31.53
C ARG A 542 -14.87 -62.50 30.46
N MET A 543 -15.28 -63.77 30.50
CA MET A 543 -14.90 -64.76 29.48
C MET A 543 -15.47 -64.42 28.10
N ALA A 544 -16.73 -63.97 27.99
CA ALA A 544 -17.35 -63.55 26.74
C ALA A 544 -16.61 -62.37 26.09
N THR A 545 -16.14 -61.44 26.92
CA THR A 545 -15.35 -60.28 26.49
C THR A 545 -14.00 -60.71 25.91
N ILE A 546 -13.29 -61.62 26.58
CA ILE A 546 -12.03 -62.20 26.09
C ILE A 546 -12.26 -62.91 24.74
N GLU A 547 -13.37 -63.64 24.60
CA GLU A 547 -13.71 -64.35 23.36
C GLU A 547 -14.09 -63.38 22.21
N SER A 548 -14.73 -62.25 22.51
CA SER A 548 -15.06 -61.21 21.53
C SER A 548 -13.80 -60.55 20.97
N LEU A 549 -12.86 -60.22 21.85
CA LEU A 549 -11.56 -59.65 21.51
C LEU A 549 -10.67 -60.65 20.74
N SER A 550 -10.80 -61.94 21.03
CA SER A 550 -10.11 -63.02 20.30
C SER A 550 -10.66 -63.26 18.88
N GLY A 551 -11.56 -62.39 18.39
CA GLY A 551 -12.15 -62.48 17.06
C GLY A 551 -13.27 -63.51 16.93
N ARG A 552 -13.54 -64.28 17.99
CA ARG A 552 -14.62 -65.27 18.04
C ARG A 552 -15.93 -64.59 18.46
N LYS A 553 -16.28 -63.49 17.78
CA LYS A 553 -17.44 -62.63 18.06
C LYS A 553 -18.78 -63.38 18.09
N GLY A 554 -18.90 -64.46 17.31
CA GLY A 554 -20.05 -65.36 17.38
C GLY A 554 -20.16 -66.11 18.72
N LEU A 555 -19.04 -66.69 19.19
CA LEU A 555 -18.95 -67.37 20.48
C LEU A 555 -19.15 -66.40 21.65
N ALA A 556 -18.62 -65.19 21.53
CA ALA A 556 -18.88 -64.12 22.50
C ALA A 556 -20.37 -63.77 22.59
N GLY A 557 -21.05 -63.67 21.43
CA GLY A 557 -22.51 -63.51 21.39
C GLY A 557 -23.25 -64.64 22.11
N ASP A 558 -22.83 -65.88 21.91
CA ASP A 558 -23.40 -67.05 22.59
C ASP A 558 -23.15 -67.01 24.11
N MET A 559 -21.97 -66.55 24.54
CA MET A 559 -21.61 -66.45 25.97
C MET A 559 -22.31 -65.29 26.67
N TYR A 560 -22.48 -64.14 26.02
CA TYR A 560 -23.31 -63.05 26.56
C TYR A 560 -24.78 -63.47 26.67
N LEU A 561 -25.30 -64.21 25.68
CA LEU A 561 -26.63 -64.79 25.76
C LEU A 561 -26.75 -65.78 26.93
N LYS A 562 -25.74 -66.65 27.12
CA LYS A 562 -25.72 -67.58 28.24
C LYS A 562 -25.58 -66.87 29.60
N ALA A 563 -24.76 -65.83 29.69
CA ALA A 563 -24.64 -64.98 30.88
C ALA A 563 -26.01 -64.38 31.24
N TYR A 564 -26.74 -63.88 30.24
CA TYR A 564 -28.12 -63.42 30.42
C TYR A 564 -29.07 -64.53 30.90
N GLU A 565 -28.92 -65.74 30.39
CA GLU A 565 -29.75 -66.90 30.77
C GLU A 565 -29.50 -67.41 32.19
N VAL A 566 -28.29 -67.23 32.75
CA VAL A 566 -27.97 -67.67 34.12
C VAL A 566 -28.02 -66.57 35.18
N ALA A 567 -27.92 -65.29 34.78
CA ALA A 567 -28.01 -64.16 35.71
C ALA A 567 -29.36 -64.11 36.41
N ASP A 568 -29.37 -63.94 37.72
CA ASP A 568 -30.59 -63.70 38.50
C ASP A 568 -31.20 -62.35 38.14
N THR A 569 -30.33 -61.37 37.87
CA THR A 569 -30.70 -59.99 37.57
C THR A 569 -31.20 -59.75 36.15
N LYS A 570 -31.14 -60.74 35.25
CA LYS A 570 -31.65 -60.69 33.85
C LYS A 570 -31.39 -59.36 33.13
N ASP A 571 -30.16 -58.87 33.21
CA ASP A 571 -29.76 -57.58 32.65
C ASP A 571 -29.88 -57.54 31.12
N PRO A 572 -30.80 -56.75 30.53
CA PRO A 572 -30.96 -56.65 29.08
C PRO A 572 -29.71 -56.17 28.35
N ASP A 573 -28.76 -55.50 29.01
CA ASP A 573 -27.48 -55.05 28.40
C ASP A 573 -26.69 -56.23 27.80
N LEU A 574 -26.78 -57.42 28.41
CA LEU A 574 -26.15 -58.63 27.89
C LEU A 574 -26.74 -59.05 26.53
N LEU A 575 -28.04 -58.82 26.30
CA LEU A 575 -28.67 -59.04 25.00
C LEU A 575 -28.22 -58.00 23.97
N LEU A 576 -28.04 -56.74 24.38
CA LEU A 576 -27.52 -55.68 23.51
C LEU A 576 -26.09 -56.01 23.06
N ARG A 577 -25.19 -56.38 23.98
CA ARG A 577 -23.81 -56.79 23.68
C ARG A 577 -23.74 -58.05 22.81
N ALA A 578 -24.69 -58.98 22.98
CA ALA A 578 -24.84 -60.12 22.08
C ALA A 578 -25.23 -59.67 20.67
N GLY A 579 -26.21 -58.76 20.55
CA GLY A 579 -26.63 -58.14 19.28
C GLY A 579 -25.49 -57.42 18.56
N GLU A 580 -24.71 -56.62 19.29
CA GLU A 580 -23.51 -55.94 18.80
C GLU A 580 -22.45 -56.93 18.31
N SER A 581 -22.19 -57.98 19.09
CA SER A 581 -21.21 -59.02 18.75
C SER A 581 -21.62 -59.75 17.46
N TYR A 582 -22.91 -60.05 17.28
CA TYR A 582 -23.43 -60.62 16.03
C TYR A 582 -23.38 -59.64 14.85
N TYR A 583 -23.68 -58.35 15.06
CA TYR A 583 -23.53 -57.31 14.03
C TYR A 583 -22.07 -57.18 13.57
N GLY A 584 -21.13 -57.16 14.53
CA GLY A 584 -19.70 -57.16 14.27
C GLY A 584 -19.19 -58.43 13.60
N ALA A 585 -19.87 -59.57 13.79
CA ALA A 585 -19.64 -60.82 13.06
C ALA A 585 -20.30 -60.85 11.67
N LYS A 586 -20.96 -59.75 11.25
CA LYS A 586 -21.79 -59.64 10.03
C LYS A 586 -22.92 -60.66 9.95
N GLN A 587 -23.34 -61.21 11.10
CA GLN A 587 -24.48 -62.12 11.21
C GLN A 587 -25.75 -61.28 11.39
N TYR A 588 -26.10 -60.48 10.36
CA TYR A 588 -27.16 -59.46 10.43
C TYR A 588 -28.51 -60.03 10.86
N ASP A 589 -28.87 -61.24 10.44
CA ASP A 589 -30.13 -61.88 10.82
C ASP A 589 -30.17 -62.27 12.31
N LYS A 590 -29.06 -62.80 12.84
CA LYS A 590 -28.94 -63.09 14.28
C LYS A 590 -28.94 -61.79 15.09
N ALA A 591 -28.20 -60.78 14.63
CA ALA A 591 -28.16 -59.47 15.27
C ALA A 591 -29.55 -58.85 15.34
N LEU A 592 -30.31 -58.84 14.24
CA LEU A 592 -31.70 -58.38 14.22
C LEU A 592 -32.57 -59.19 15.19
N SER A 593 -32.49 -60.53 15.18
CA SER A 593 -33.29 -61.38 16.07
C SER A 593 -33.02 -61.13 17.56
N ILE A 594 -31.76 -60.87 17.93
CA ILE A 594 -31.36 -60.59 19.31
C ILE A 594 -31.70 -59.16 19.70
N LEU A 595 -31.51 -58.18 18.81
CA LEU A 595 -31.93 -56.81 19.03
C LEU A 595 -33.46 -56.71 19.17
N GLU A 596 -34.24 -57.51 18.44
CA GLU A 596 -35.68 -57.63 18.63
C GLU A 596 -36.06 -58.24 20.00
N ARG A 597 -35.29 -59.24 20.47
CA ARG A 597 -35.46 -59.80 21.82
C ARG A 597 -35.14 -58.76 22.88
N TYR A 598 -34.04 -58.02 22.73
CA TYR A 598 -33.67 -56.89 23.59
C TYR A 598 -34.79 -55.85 23.66
N LEU A 599 -35.34 -55.44 22.52
CA LEU A 599 -36.45 -54.48 22.44
C LEU A 599 -37.73 -54.98 23.12
N LYS A 600 -37.94 -56.30 23.22
CA LYS A 600 -39.07 -56.91 23.95
C LYS A 600 -38.82 -57.02 25.45
N SER A 601 -37.57 -57.25 25.88
CA SER A 601 -37.21 -57.39 27.29
C SER A 601 -36.94 -56.05 27.98
N ALA A 602 -36.51 -55.04 27.24
CA ALA A 602 -36.10 -53.73 27.75
C ALA A 602 -37.17 -52.67 27.44
N SER A 603 -38.45 -52.89 27.79
CA SER A 603 -39.54 -51.98 27.43
C SER A 603 -39.41 -50.58 28.05
N ASP A 604 -38.70 -50.47 29.18
CA ASP A 604 -38.55 -49.25 29.97
C ASP A 604 -37.14 -48.60 29.86
N VAL A 605 -36.27 -49.15 28.99
CA VAL A 605 -34.88 -48.66 28.77
C VAL A 605 -34.81 -47.81 27.50
N ASP A 606 -33.90 -46.84 27.47
CA ASP A 606 -33.62 -46.04 26.27
C ASP A 606 -32.96 -46.92 25.19
N ASN A 607 -33.80 -47.42 24.28
CA ASN A 607 -33.40 -48.39 23.26
C ASN A 607 -32.86 -47.74 21.97
N PHE A 608 -32.40 -46.49 22.02
CA PHE A 608 -31.95 -45.81 20.81
C PHE A 608 -30.77 -46.53 20.12
N GLU A 609 -29.89 -47.18 20.88
CA GLU A 609 -28.70 -47.90 20.36
C GLU A 609 -29.13 -49.07 19.47
N ALA A 610 -30.14 -49.83 19.91
CA ALA A 610 -30.75 -50.89 19.12
C ALA A 610 -31.41 -50.36 17.85
N PHE A 611 -32.21 -49.29 17.93
CA PHE A 611 -32.83 -48.69 16.72
C PHE A 611 -31.81 -48.08 15.76
N SER A 612 -30.71 -47.51 16.28
CA SER A 612 -29.59 -46.98 15.49
C SER A 612 -28.84 -48.10 14.77
N MET A 613 -28.58 -49.23 15.45
CA MET A 613 -28.00 -50.42 14.84
C MET A 613 -28.93 -51.04 13.79
N ILE A 614 -30.23 -51.15 14.06
CA ILE A 614 -31.23 -51.61 13.08
C ILE A 614 -31.23 -50.70 11.85
N GLY A 615 -31.25 -49.37 12.03
CA GLY A 615 -31.18 -48.41 10.92
C GLY A 615 -29.89 -48.54 10.10
N SER A 616 -28.77 -48.78 10.77
CA SER A 616 -27.47 -49.03 10.12
C SER A 616 -27.47 -50.35 9.33
N ILE A 617 -28.03 -51.43 9.90
CA ILE A 617 -28.21 -52.72 9.23
C ILE A 617 -29.07 -52.54 7.97
N TYR A 618 -30.20 -51.81 8.06
CA TYR A 618 -31.04 -51.55 6.89
C TYR A 618 -30.37 -50.66 5.84
N THR A 619 -29.55 -49.69 6.26
CA THR A 619 -28.74 -48.87 5.34
C THR A 619 -27.77 -49.74 4.55
N GLN A 620 -27.06 -50.66 5.22
CA GLN A 620 -26.14 -51.61 4.57
C GLN A 620 -26.87 -52.61 3.65
N GLN A 621 -28.13 -52.92 3.94
CA GLN A 621 -29.00 -53.74 3.08
C GLN A 621 -29.65 -52.95 1.92
N GLY A 622 -29.40 -51.64 1.80
CA GLY A 622 -30.01 -50.77 0.77
C GLY A 622 -31.50 -50.47 0.99
N LYS A 623 -32.05 -50.79 2.16
CA LYS A 623 -33.46 -50.57 2.54
C LYS A 623 -33.65 -49.16 3.11
N VAL A 624 -33.58 -48.16 2.23
CA VAL A 624 -33.47 -46.73 2.59
C VAL A 624 -34.69 -46.23 3.38
N LYS A 625 -35.90 -46.73 3.10
CA LYS A 625 -37.13 -46.33 3.80
C LYS A 625 -37.20 -46.90 5.22
N GLU A 626 -36.84 -48.16 5.38
CA GLU A 626 -36.78 -48.86 6.67
C GLU A 626 -35.65 -48.30 7.55
N ALA A 627 -34.51 -47.93 6.94
CA ALA A 627 -33.43 -47.23 7.61
C ALA A 627 -33.88 -45.85 8.15
N ALA A 628 -34.55 -45.04 7.32
CA ALA A 628 -35.08 -43.76 7.75
C ALA A 628 -36.13 -43.90 8.88
N ALA A 629 -36.98 -44.93 8.81
CA ALA A 629 -37.95 -45.22 9.87
C ALA A 629 -37.28 -45.61 11.20
N ALA A 630 -36.26 -46.47 11.15
CA ALA A 630 -35.50 -46.88 12.33
C ALA A 630 -34.72 -45.72 12.96
N PHE A 631 -34.06 -44.88 12.17
CA PHE A 631 -33.37 -43.69 12.69
C PHE A 631 -34.33 -42.63 13.23
N ARG A 632 -35.50 -42.42 12.61
CA ARG A 632 -36.57 -41.57 13.17
C ARG A 632 -37.04 -42.11 14.51
N ARG A 633 -37.20 -43.43 14.65
CA ARG A 633 -37.58 -44.05 15.93
C ARG A 633 -36.51 -43.83 16.98
N ALA A 634 -35.23 -44.03 16.65
CA ALA A 634 -34.11 -43.72 17.54
C ALA A 634 -34.10 -42.25 17.97
N LEU A 635 -34.48 -41.32 17.09
CA LEU A 635 -34.51 -39.88 17.38
C LEU A 635 -35.62 -39.47 18.37
N THR A 636 -36.66 -40.30 18.57
CA THR A 636 -37.76 -39.99 19.50
C THR A 636 -37.41 -40.16 20.97
N TYR A 637 -36.24 -40.74 21.29
CA TYR A 637 -35.84 -40.99 22.67
C TYR A 637 -35.32 -39.71 23.36
N PRO A 638 -35.76 -39.42 24.61
CA PRO A 638 -35.53 -38.12 25.25
C PRO A 638 -34.09 -37.90 25.73
N ASN A 639 -33.35 -38.97 26.09
CA ASN A 639 -32.04 -38.89 26.75
C ASN A 639 -30.84 -39.02 25.80
N LEU A 640 -31.04 -38.79 24.50
CA LEU A 640 -29.96 -38.78 23.52
C LEU A 640 -28.91 -37.71 23.85
N THR A 641 -27.64 -38.12 23.94
CA THR A 641 -26.53 -37.18 23.98
C THR A 641 -26.51 -36.32 22.72
N ARG A 642 -25.92 -35.13 22.84
CA ARG A 642 -25.69 -34.18 21.74
C ARG A 642 -25.10 -34.86 20.50
N LYS A 643 -24.10 -35.72 20.71
CA LYS A 643 -23.40 -36.46 19.66
C LYS A 643 -24.30 -37.51 19.01
N GLN A 644 -25.04 -38.30 19.80
CA GLN A 644 -25.95 -39.32 19.27
C GLN A 644 -27.07 -38.70 18.43
N ARG A 645 -27.70 -37.63 18.94
CA ARG A 645 -28.75 -36.89 18.22
C ARG A 645 -28.24 -36.33 16.89
N THR A 646 -27.02 -35.78 16.91
CA THR A 646 -26.35 -35.28 15.70
C THR A 646 -26.16 -36.40 14.67
N THR A 647 -25.57 -37.54 15.05
CA THR A 647 -25.30 -38.65 14.13
C THR A 647 -26.58 -39.14 13.45
N LEU A 648 -27.68 -39.27 14.20
CA LEU A 648 -28.97 -39.69 13.67
C LEU A 648 -29.53 -38.69 12.65
N LEU A 649 -29.48 -37.39 12.97
CA LEU A 649 -29.95 -36.31 12.09
C LEU A 649 -29.12 -36.21 10.80
N VAL A 650 -27.79 -36.35 10.90
CA VAL A 650 -26.89 -36.38 9.75
C VAL A 650 -27.18 -37.57 8.84
N ASN A 651 -27.35 -38.77 9.41
CA ASN A 651 -27.69 -39.97 8.65
C ASN A 651 -29.06 -39.82 7.95
N LEU A 652 -30.05 -39.23 8.62
CA LEU A 652 -31.32 -38.89 7.99
C LEU A 652 -31.14 -37.89 6.85
N GLY A 653 -30.37 -36.82 7.05
CA GLY A 653 -30.05 -35.83 6.03
C GLY A 653 -29.51 -36.47 4.75
N TYR A 654 -28.51 -37.35 4.86
CA TYR A 654 -27.98 -38.07 3.69
C TYR A 654 -29.00 -39.01 3.04
N LEU A 655 -29.79 -39.74 3.84
CA LEU A 655 -30.82 -40.63 3.31
C LEU A 655 -31.86 -39.86 2.49
N TYR A 656 -32.28 -38.67 2.95
CA TYR A 656 -33.23 -37.81 2.22
C TYR A 656 -32.63 -37.18 0.96
N ILE A 657 -31.37 -36.74 0.99
CA ILE A 657 -30.67 -36.27 -0.21
C ILE A 657 -30.57 -37.40 -1.26
N ASN A 658 -30.26 -38.63 -0.82
CA ASN A 658 -30.23 -39.81 -1.72
C ASN A 658 -31.61 -40.20 -2.27
N MET A 659 -32.70 -39.76 -1.63
CA MET A 659 -34.08 -39.91 -2.13
C MET A 659 -34.51 -38.77 -3.08
N ASP A 660 -33.61 -37.86 -3.45
CA ASP A 660 -33.88 -36.62 -4.22
C ASP A 660 -34.80 -35.62 -3.47
N GLU A 661 -35.00 -35.82 -2.16
CA GLU A 661 -35.70 -34.89 -1.26
C GLU A 661 -34.71 -33.91 -0.60
N VAL A 662 -34.01 -33.14 -1.43
CA VAL A 662 -32.87 -32.29 -1.02
C VAL A 662 -33.24 -31.28 0.08
N ASP A 663 -34.40 -30.65 -0.01
CA ASP A 663 -34.84 -29.62 0.96
C ASP A 663 -35.10 -30.23 2.34
N THR A 664 -35.70 -31.43 2.39
CA THR A 664 -35.90 -32.20 3.64
C THR A 664 -34.55 -32.62 4.23
N GLY A 665 -33.60 -33.03 3.38
CA GLY A 665 -32.25 -33.37 3.79
C GLY A 665 -31.49 -32.20 4.40
N ILE A 666 -31.57 -31.01 3.77
CA ILE A 666 -31.00 -29.76 4.29
C ILE A 666 -31.61 -29.41 5.66
N GLU A 667 -32.91 -29.61 5.85
CA GLU A 667 -33.56 -29.33 7.13
C GLU A 667 -33.07 -30.26 8.26
N PHE A 668 -32.87 -31.55 7.98
CA PHE A 668 -32.24 -32.46 8.95
C PHE A 668 -30.78 -32.07 9.25
N MET A 669 -30.02 -31.59 8.26
CA MET A 669 -28.67 -31.05 8.47
C MET A 669 -28.69 -29.76 9.31
N ARG A 670 -29.66 -28.87 9.11
CA ARG A 670 -29.87 -27.68 9.96
C ARG A 670 -30.18 -28.07 11.40
N GLN A 671 -31.04 -29.06 11.61
CA GLN A 671 -31.33 -29.59 12.94
C GLN A 671 -30.08 -30.19 13.59
N ALA A 672 -29.26 -30.93 12.82
CA ALA A 672 -28.00 -31.48 13.31
C ALA A 672 -27.05 -30.38 13.78
N ILE A 673 -26.93 -29.27 13.04
CA ILE A 673 -26.14 -28.10 13.44
C ILE A 673 -26.71 -27.44 14.69
N ALA A 674 -28.03 -27.25 14.77
CA ALA A 674 -28.70 -26.61 15.91
C ALA A 674 -28.48 -27.39 17.21
N VAL A 675 -28.46 -28.73 17.15
CA VAL A 675 -28.13 -29.55 18.31
C VAL A 675 -26.63 -29.66 18.55
N GLY A 676 -25.75 -29.08 17.73
CA GLY A 676 -24.31 -28.98 17.97
C GLY A 676 -23.38 -29.78 17.10
N GLY A 677 -23.88 -30.36 16.01
CA GLY A 677 -23.09 -31.05 15.01
C GLY A 677 -22.34 -30.16 14.04
N ASP A 678 -22.10 -28.90 14.39
CA ASP A 678 -21.44 -27.94 13.49
C ASP A 678 -20.01 -28.40 13.19
N SER A 679 -19.80 -28.92 11.98
CA SER A 679 -18.55 -29.51 11.54
C SER A 679 -18.22 -29.09 10.11
N PRO A 680 -16.94 -29.07 9.71
CA PRO A 680 -16.53 -28.66 8.37
C PRO A 680 -17.24 -29.45 7.28
N ARG A 681 -17.27 -30.78 7.45
CA ARG A 681 -17.88 -31.71 6.50
C ARG A 681 -19.37 -31.47 6.33
N LEU A 682 -20.11 -31.35 7.43
CA LEU A 682 -21.56 -31.11 7.38
C LEU A 682 -21.90 -29.78 6.69
N ARG A 683 -21.14 -28.72 6.95
CA ARG A 683 -21.30 -27.42 6.29
C ARG A 683 -20.96 -27.47 4.81
N MET A 684 -19.92 -28.21 4.41
CA MET A 684 -19.58 -28.44 3.00
C MET A 684 -20.70 -29.18 2.26
N ASP A 685 -21.21 -30.26 2.85
CA ASP A 685 -22.26 -31.08 2.23
C ASP A 685 -23.58 -30.30 2.08
N MET A 686 -23.95 -29.52 3.11
CA MET A 686 -25.11 -28.62 3.05
C MET A 686 -24.92 -27.49 2.03
N GLY A 687 -23.74 -26.87 1.97
CA GLY A 687 -23.42 -25.83 0.99
C GLY A 687 -23.47 -26.34 -0.44
N THR A 688 -23.02 -27.58 -0.67
CA THR A 688 -23.07 -28.24 -1.99
C THR A 688 -24.51 -28.53 -2.41
N ALA A 689 -25.34 -29.03 -1.48
CA ALA A 689 -26.76 -29.22 -1.73
C ALA A 689 -27.45 -27.90 -2.11
N LEU A 690 -27.17 -26.80 -1.39
CA LEU A 690 -27.70 -25.46 -1.70
C LEU A 690 -27.20 -24.90 -3.04
N PHE A 691 -25.92 -25.11 -3.38
CA PHE A 691 -25.35 -24.70 -4.67
C PHE A 691 -26.05 -25.40 -5.84
N SER A 692 -26.32 -26.71 -5.72
CA SER A 692 -27.03 -27.49 -6.74
C SER A 692 -28.46 -26.97 -7.01
N ARG A 693 -29.09 -26.38 -6.00
CA ARG A 693 -30.42 -25.74 -6.07
C ARG A 693 -30.37 -24.27 -6.47
N LYS A 694 -29.19 -23.74 -6.83
CA LYS A 694 -28.95 -22.33 -7.20
C LYS A 694 -29.19 -21.33 -6.07
N HIS A 695 -29.22 -21.77 -4.81
CA HIS A 695 -29.34 -20.90 -3.64
C HIS A 695 -27.95 -20.37 -3.23
N TYR A 696 -27.31 -19.63 -4.13
CA TYR A 696 -25.90 -19.21 -3.99
C TYR A 696 -25.60 -18.39 -2.72
N PRO A 697 -26.44 -17.44 -2.28
CA PRO A 697 -26.17 -16.69 -1.05
C PRO A 697 -26.12 -17.58 0.20
N GLU A 698 -27.05 -18.53 0.34
CA GLU A 698 -27.07 -19.46 1.46
C GLU A 698 -25.91 -20.45 1.39
N ALA A 699 -25.53 -20.89 0.19
CA ALA A 699 -24.37 -21.75 -0.03
C ALA A 699 -23.06 -21.03 0.38
N ILE A 700 -22.90 -19.74 0.06
CA ILE A 700 -21.75 -18.92 0.48
C ILE A 700 -21.63 -18.90 2.01
N GLU A 701 -22.74 -18.69 2.72
CA GLU A 701 -22.73 -18.70 4.18
C GLU A 701 -22.30 -20.06 4.75
N GLN A 702 -22.77 -21.17 4.17
CA GLN A 702 -22.34 -22.50 4.60
C GLN A 702 -20.86 -22.75 4.31
N PHE A 703 -20.37 -22.41 3.12
CA PHE A 703 -18.97 -22.62 2.76
C PHE A 703 -18.01 -21.72 3.55
N ARG A 704 -18.40 -20.46 3.85
CA ARG A 704 -17.63 -19.60 4.77
C ARG A 704 -17.53 -20.23 6.15
N ARG A 705 -18.64 -20.73 6.69
CA ARG A 705 -18.64 -21.39 7.99
C ARG A 705 -17.84 -22.69 7.98
N ALA A 706 -17.89 -23.46 6.88
CA ALA A 706 -17.05 -24.63 6.69
C ALA A 706 -15.55 -24.28 6.73
N LYS A 707 -15.17 -23.16 6.09
CA LYS A 707 -13.79 -22.63 6.13
C LYS A 707 -13.35 -22.27 7.54
N GLU A 708 -14.18 -21.52 8.29
CA GLU A 708 -13.90 -21.16 9.69
C GLU A 708 -13.68 -22.39 10.59
N LEU A 709 -14.35 -23.50 10.28
CA LEU A 709 -14.22 -24.75 11.02
C LEU A 709 -13.04 -25.62 10.55
N GLY A 710 -12.36 -25.26 9.45
CA GLY A 710 -11.16 -25.95 8.96
C GLY A 710 -11.36 -26.83 7.71
N ALA A 711 -12.36 -26.59 6.86
CA ALA A 711 -12.54 -27.31 5.59
C ALA A 711 -11.44 -27.03 4.53
N GLY A 712 -10.56 -26.05 4.77
CA GLY A 712 -9.40 -25.75 3.93
C GLY A 712 -9.76 -25.38 2.49
N TYR A 713 -8.95 -25.87 1.54
CA TYR A 713 -9.04 -25.51 0.12
C TYR A 713 -10.38 -25.89 -0.54
N GLN A 714 -11.09 -26.91 -0.03
CA GLN A 714 -12.38 -27.35 -0.59
C GLN A 714 -13.46 -26.28 -0.42
N ALA A 715 -13.46 -25.59 0.73
CA ALA A 715 -14.36 -24.48 0.97
C ALA A 715 -13.99 -23.25 0.12
N ASP A 716 -12.69 -22.98 -0.04
CA ASP A 716 -12.20 -21.90 -0.91
C ASP A 716 -12.62 -22.11 -2.37
N LEU A 717 -12.45 -23.33 -2.90
CA LEU A 717 -12.88 -23.69 -4.25
C LEU A 717 -14.40 -23.45 -4.44
N SER A 718 -15.20 -23.96 -3.50
CA SER A 718 -16.66 -23.84 -3.54
C SER A 718 -17.14 -22.39 -3.41
N LEU A 719 -16.46 -21.57 -2.60
CA LEU A 719 -16.70 -20.14 -2.51
C LEU A 719 -16.37 -19.44 -3.83
N GLY A 720 -15.26 -19.78 -4.47
CA GLY A 720 -14.88 -19.28 -5.79
C GLY A 720 -16.00 -19.44 -6.82
N PHE A 721 -16.51 -20.67 -6.96
CA PHE A 721 -17.64 -20.96 -7.84
C PHE A 721 -18.91 -20.20 -7.46
N CYS A 722 -19.24 -20.10 -6.18
CA CYS A 722 -20.41 -19.32 -5.75
C CYS A 722 -20.29 -17.83 -6.09
N TYR A 723 -19.12 -17.21 -5.84
CA TYR A 723 -18.91 -15.79 -6.12
C TYR A 723 -18.95 -15.46 -7.62
N ASP A 724 -18.49 -16.38 -8.47
CA ASP A 724 -18.68 -16.28 -9.92
C ASP A 724 -20.18 -16.22 -10.27
N LYS A 725 -20.98 -17.16 -9.73
CA LYS A 725 -22.44 -17.20 -9.99
C LYS A 725 -23.22 -15.99 -9.46
N VAL A 726 -22.69 -15.26 -8.47
CA VAL A 726 -23.29 -13.99 -7.99
C VAL A 726 -22.63 -12.76 -8.61
N ASN A 727 -21.89 -12.92 -9.71
CA ASN A 727 -21.24 -11.86 -10.48
C ASN A 727 -20.27 -10.99 -9.66
N LYS A 728 -19.44 -11.64 -8.83
CA LYS A 728 -18.36 -11.01 -8.04
C LYS A 728 -16.99 -11.60 -8.43
N PRO A 729 -16.49 -11.31 -9.66
CA PRO A 729 -15.31 -11.97 -10.22
C PRO A 729 -14.03 -11.76 -9.41
N GLY A 730 -13.78 -10.57 -8.86
CA GLY A 730 -12.61 -10.34 -8.00
C GLY A 730 -12.60 -11.19 -6.72
N LEU A 731 -13.77 -11.42 -6.09
CA LEU A 731 -13.86 -12.34 -4.95
C LEU A 731 -13.74 -13.80 -5.40
N ALA A 732 -14.35 -14.16 -6.53
CA ALA A 732 -14.21 -15.49 -7.11
C ALA A 732 -12.74 -15.83 -7.36
N LEU A 733 -12.00 -14.89 -7.96
CA LEU A 733 -10.58 -15.01 -8.27
C LEU A 733 -9.74 -15.12 -6.99
N TYR A 734 -10.03 -14.31 -5.97
CA TYR A 734 -9.35 -14.38 -4.68
C TYR A 734 -9.49 -15.77 -4.05
N TYR A 735 -10.70 -16.31 -3.96
CA TYR A 735 -10.93 -17.62 -3.36
C TYR A 735 -10.40 -18.77 -4.21
N MET A 736 -10.47 -18.69 -5.54
CA MET A 736 -9.87 -19.71 -6.42
C MET A 736 -8.35 -19.72 -6.32
N LYS A 737 -7.69 -18.56 -6.18
CA LYS A 737 -6.24 -18.48 -5.96
C LYS A 737 -5.82 -19.03 -4.60
N LEU A 738 -6.61 -18.80 -3.56
CA LEU A 738 -6.40 -19.45 -2.25
C LEU A 738 -6.56 -20.96 -2.34
N ALA A 739 -7.54 -21.45 -3.10
CA ALA A 739 -7.72 -22.88 -3.33
C ALA A 739 -6.52 -23.48 -4.07
N GLU A 740 -6.01 -22.80 -5.10
CA GLU A 740 -4.80 -23.21 -5.84
C GLU A 740 -3.58 -23.30 -4.91
N GLN A 741 -3.35 -22.31 -4.05
CA GLN A 741 -2.18 -22.26 -3.17
C GLN A 741 -2.20 -23.31 -2.05
N ASN A 742 -3.39 -23.68 -1.56
CA ASN A 742 -3.53 -24.53 -0.37
C ASN A 742 -3.98 -25.97 -0.69
N ALA A 743 -4.32 -26.27 -1.95
CA ALA A 743 -4.70 -27.63 -2.36
C ALA A 743 -3.45 -28.54 -2.49
N PRO A 744 -3.56 -29.83 -2.14
CA PRO A 744 -2.50 -30.80 -2.41
C PRO A 744 -2.21 -30.91 -3.91
N GLU A 745 -0.94 -31.07 -4.27
CA GLU A 745 -0.50 -31.16 -5.67
C GLU A 745 -1.22 -32.28 -6.45
N SER A 746 -1.52 -33.40 -5.79
CA SER A 746 -2.27 -34.52 -6.38
C SER A 746 -3.72 -34.18 -6.78
N VAL A 747 -4.29 -33.14 -6.19
CA VAL A 747 -5.61 -32.59 -6.53
C VAL A 747 -5.49 -31.57 -7.66
N LEU A 748 -4.50 -30.68 -7.59
CA LEU A 748 -4.24 -29.68 -8.63
C LEU A 748 -3.97 -30.34 -9.99
N GLN A 749 -3.15 -31.40 -10.02
CA GLN A 749 -2.83 -32.16 -11.25
C GLN A 749 -4.06 -32.82 -11.91
N LYS A 750 -5.22 -32.83 -11.26
CA LYS A 750 -6.47 -33.41 -11.77
C LYS A 750 -7.60 -32.38 -11.94
N SER A 751 -7.36 -31.12 -11.61
CA SER A 751 -8.41 -30.10 -11.50
C SER A 751 -8.46 -29.19 -12.73
N ALA A 752 -8.74 -29.76 -13.91
CA ALA A 752 -8.91 -28.99 -15.14
C ALA A 752 -9.98 -27.89 -15.00
N ASP A 753 -11.07 -28.18 -14.28
CA ASP A 753 -12.18 -27.23 -14.07
C ASP A 753 -11.76 -26.00 -13.24
N LEU A 754 -10.86 -26.17 -12.25
CA LEU A 754 -10.31 -25.05 -11.48
C LEU A 754 -9.52 -24.11 -12.39
N TYR A 755 -8.59 -24.66 -13.17
CA TYR A 755 -7.73 -23.88 -14.04
C TYR A 755 -8.49 -23.22 -15.20
N ASN A 756 -9.53 -23.90 -15.73
CA ASN A 756 -10.43 -23.32 -16.73
C ASN A 756 -11.19 -22.10 -16.17
N GLN A 757 -11.66 -22.18 -14.92
CA GLN A 757 -12.32 -21.05 -14.27
C GLN A 757 -11.35 -19.92 -13.90
N LEU A 758 -10.15 -20.24 -13.40
CA LEU A 758 -9.10 -19.25 -13.18
C LEU A 758 -8.76 -18.51 -14.48
N GLY A 759 -8.61 -19.24 -15.59
CA GLY A 759 -8.38 -18.66 -16.91
C GLY A 759 -9.48 -17.66 -17.30
N TYR A 760 -10.75 -18.04 -17.08
CA TYR A 760 -11.89 -17.18 -17.35
C TYR A 760 -11.90 -15.92 -16.47
N LEU A 761 -11.66 -16.07 -15.17
CA LEU A 761 -11.65 -14.95 -14.23
C LEU A 761 -10.48 -13.99 -14.51
N TYR A 762 -9.27 -14.50 -14.77
CA TYR A 762 -8.12 -13.69 -15.17
C TYR A 762 -8.39 -12.94 -16.49
N ALA A 763 -9.01 -13.59 -17.48
CA ALA A 763 -9.39 -12.95 -18.73
C ALA A 763 -10.40 -11.82 -18.51
N SER A 764 -11.38 -12.00 -17.62
CA SER A 764 -12.38 -10.98 -17.27
C SER A 764 -11.77 -9.73 -16.60
N GLU A 765 -10.69 -9.92 -15.83
CA GLU A 765 -9.91 -8.85 -15.20
C GLU A 765 -8.82 -8.27 -16.14
N LYS A 766 -8.79 -8.70 -17.41
CA LYS A 766 -7.79 -8.33 -18.44
C LYS A 766 -6.35 -8.74 -18.11
N SER A 767 -6.16 -9.67 -17.18
CA SER A 767 -4.88 -10.32 -16.86
C SER A 767 -4.60 -11.46 -17.84
N TYR A 768 -4.29 -11.11 -19.10
CA TYR A 768 -4.23 -12.08 -20.18
C TYR A 768 -3.10 -13.10 -20.04
N CYS A 769 -1.94 -12.72 -19.48
CA CYS A 769 -0.81 -13.64 -19.29
C CYS A 769 -1.17 -14.77 -18.31
N GLU A 770 -1.76 -14.44 -17.18
CA GLU A 770 -2.20 -15.41 -16.16
C GLU A 770 -3.36 -16.26 -16.67
N ALA A 771 -4.24 -15.68 -17.48
CA ALA A 771 -5.32 -16.41 -18.14
C ALA A 771 -4.77 -17.47 -19.11
N ILE A 772 -3.78 -17.12 -19.92
CA ILE A 772 -3.10 -18.06 -20.85
C ILE A 772 -2.52 -19.24 -20.07
N ILE A 773 -1.72 -18.98 -19.03
CA ILE A 773 -1.09 -20.04 -18.21
C ILE A 773 -2.15 -20.96 -17.61
N SER A 774 -3.24 -20.39 -17.07
CA SER A 774 -4.31 -21.18 -16.46
C SER A 774 -5.03 -22.05 -17.49
N TYR A 775 -5.33 -21.52 -18.68
CA TYR A 775 -5.96 -22.31 -19.74
C TYR A 775 -5.05 -23.39 -20.31
N GLU A 776 -3.75 -23.12 -20.47
CA GLU A 776 -2.76 -24.13 -20.87
C GLU A 776 -2.67 -25.27 -19.86
N GLN A 777 -2.68 -24.96 -18.55
CA GLN A 777 -2.73 -25.96 -17.49
C GLN A 777 -4.02 -26.79 -17.54
N ALA A 778 -5.18 -26.14 -17.76
CA ALA A 778 -6.45 -26.85 -17.91
C ALA A 778 -6.43 -27.83 -19.09
N LEU A 779 -5.90 -27.41 -20.24
CA LEU A 779 -5.79 -28.23 -21.45
C LEU A 779 -4.77 -29.37 -21.31
N CYS A 780 -3.68 -29.14 -20.56
CA CYS A 780 -2.69 -30.18 -20.25
C CYS A 780 -3.30 -31.32 -19.41
N ILE A 781 -4.21 -30.98 -18.48
CA ILE A 781 -4.91 -31.97 -17.64
C ILE A 781 -6.01 -32.68 -18.44
N LYS A 782 -6.84 -31.93 -19.15
CA LYS A 782 -7.95 -32.45 -19.95
C LYS A 782 -8.12 -31.63 -21.24
N PRO A 783 -7.73 -32.19 -22.40
CA PRO A 783 -8.00 -31.57 -23.69
C PRO A 783 -9.50 -31.32 -23.89
N ASN A 784 -9.86 -30.10 -24.31
CA ASN A 784 -11.24 -29.68 -24.50
C ASN A 784 -11.32 -28.49 -25.48
N ASP A 785 -12.09 -28.64 -26.56
CA ASP A 785 -12.26 -27.62 -27.61
C ASP A 785 -12.81 -26.30 -27.05
N SER A 786 -13.75 -26.35 -26.10
CA SER A 786 -14.28 -25.13 -25.46
C SER A 786 -13.20 -24.35 -24.68
N THR A 787 -12.26 -25.05 -24.04
CA THR A 787 -11.14 -24.43 -23.32
C THR A 787 -10.08 -23.90 -24.30
N ALA A 788 -9.81 -24.64 -25.38
CA ALA A 788 -8.87 -24.23 -26.44
C ALA A 788 -9.37 -22.99 -27.20
N PHE A 789 -10.68 -22.92 -27.48
CA PHE A 789 -11.32 -21.73 -28.04
C PHE A 789 -11.14 -20.50 -27.13
N LYS A 790 -11.41 -20.63 -25.83
CA LYS A 790 -11.21 -19.54 -24.85
C LYS A 790 -9.74 -19.11 -24.77
N LEU A 791 -8.81 -20.06 -24.81
CA LEU A 791 -7.38 -19.76 -24.89
C LEU A 791 -7.04 -18.97 -26.16
N GLY A 792 -7.53 -19.41 -27.33
CA GLY A 792 -7.34 -18.71 -28.60
C GLY A 792 -7.87 -17.27 -28.57
N GLN A 793 -9.04 -17.05 -27.96
CA GLN A 793 -9.60 -15.72 -27.74
C GLN A 793 -8.68 -14.84 -26.89
N VAL A 794 -8.17 -15.36 -25.76
CA VAL A 794 -7.27 -14.62 -24.87
C VAL A 794 -5.91 -14.36 -25.52
N LEU A 795 -5.37 -15.31 -26.29
CA LEU A 795 -4.10 -15.13 -27.02
C LEU A 795 -4.20 -13.96 -28.01
N ARG A 796 -5.33 -13.81 -28.72
CA ARG A 796 -5.59 -12.63 -29.57
C ARG A 796 -5.62 -11.34 -28.75
N LEU A 797 -6.34 -11.32 -27.62
CA LEU A 797 -6.43 -10.14 -26.75
C LEU A 797 -5.07 -9.77 -26.12
N ALA A 798 -4.19 -10.74 -25.93
CA ALA A 798 -2.80 -10.56 -25.50
C ALA A 798 -1.86 -10.10 -26.63
N GLY A 799 -2.34 -10.05 -27.88
CA GLY A 799 -1.55 -9.70 -29.07
C GLY A 799 -0.65 -10.82 -29.60
N GLN A 800 -0.81 -12.06 -29.11
CA GLN A 800 -0.05 -13.23 -29.57
C GLN A 800 -0.77 -13.90 -30.75
N LEU A 801 -0.78 -13.23 -31.90
CA LEU A 801 -1.64 -13.57 -33.03
C LEU A 801 -1.33 -14.94 -33.65
N GLU A 802 -0.05 -15.30 -33.80
CA GLU A 802 0.35 -16.58 -34.38
C GLU A 802 -0.03 -17.76 -33.47
N ALA A 803 0.11 -17.58 -32.16
CA ALA A 803 -0.31 -18.58 -31.17
C ALA A 803 -1.84 -18.68 -31.12
N ALA A 804 -2.55 -17.55 -31.25
CA ALA A 804 -4.01 -17.52 -31.33
C ALA A 804 -4.50 -18.28 -32.57
N GLU A 805 -3.89 -18.05 -33.73
CA GLU A 805 -4.21 -18.76 -34.97
C GLU A 805 -4.01 -20.27 -34.80
N ALA A 806 -2.84 -20.70 -34.31
CA ALA A 806 -2.52 -22.11 -34.13
C ALA A 806 -3.50 -22.80 -33.17
N MET A 807 -3.86 -22.14 -32.06
CA MET A 807 -4.79 -22.67 -31.08
C MET A 807 -6.22 -22.75 -31.63
N LEU A 808 -6.71 -21.69 -32.28
CA LEU A 808 -8.06 -21.68 -32.87
C LEU A 808 -8.20 -22.69 -34.01
N CYS A 809 -7.16 -22.87 -34.84
CA CYS A 809 -7.16 -23.89 -35.89
C CYS A 809 -7.17 -25.34 -35.34
N SER A 810 -6.82 -25.54 -34.07
CA SER A 810 -6.88 -26.87 -33.43
C SER A 810 -8.27 -27.23 -32.89
N VAL A 811 -9.18 -26.26 -32.81
CA VAL A 811 -10.54 -26.43 -32.30
C VAL A 811 -11.42 -26.98 -33.41
N ASP A 812 -12.17 -28.05 -33.12
CA ASP A 812 -13.29 -28.47 -33.96
C ASP A 812 -14.55 -27.66 -33.58
N PRO A 813 -15.04 -26.74 -34.42
CA PRO A 813 -16.18 -25.89 -34.08
C PRO A 813 -17.46 -26.69 -33.81
N GLU A 814 -17.63 -27.89 -34.38
CA GLU A 814 -18.80 -28.76 -34.12
C GLU A 814 -18.84 -29.31 -32.69
N GLN A 815 -17.71 -29.30 -31.96
CA GLN A 815 -17.63 -29.72 -30.56
C GLN A 815 -18.00 -28.59 -29.57
N LEU A 816 -18.22 -27.37 -30.06
CA LEU A 816 -18.63 -26.25 -29.20
C LEU A 816 -20.12 -26.37 -28.82
N GLU A 817 -20.41 -26.16 -27.53
CA GLU A 817 -21.71 -26.48 -26.92
C GLU A 817 -22.89 -25.69 -27.52
N THR A 818 -22.65 -24.44 -27.94
CA THR A 818 -23.71 -23.54 -28.41
C THR A 818 -23.42 -22.98 -29.81
N VAL A 819 -24.49 -22.68 -30.55
CA VAL A 819 -24.40 -21.99 -31.85
C VAL A 819 -23.70 -20.62 -31.68
N ASP A 820 -23.98 -19.93 -30.58
CA ASP A 820 -23.37 -18.62 -30.30
C ASP A 820 -21.85 -18.74 -30.07
N ASP A 821 -21.36 -19.82 -29.43
CA ASP A 821 -19.92 -20.08 -29.30
C ASP A 821 -19.26 -20.36 -30.66
N ARG A 822 -19.94 -21.06 -31.58
CA ARG A 822 -19.42 -21.29 -32.94
C ARG A 822 -19.35 -20.01 -33.77
N ILE A 823 -20.36 -19.15 -33.67
CA ILE A 823 -20.34 -17.85 -34.33
C ILE A 823 -19.16 -17.02 -33.79
N LEU A 824 -19.02 -16.95 -32.47
CA LEU A 824 -17.92 -16.23 -31.83
C LEU A 824 -16.55 -16.82 -32.20
N TYR A 825 -16.44 -18.13 -32.36
CA TYR A 825 -15.25 -18.78 -32.89
C TYR A 825 -14.86 -18.25 -34.27
N TYR A 826 -15.79 -18.27 -35.24
CA TYR A 826 -15.52 -17.75 -36.58
C TYR A 826 -15.23 -16.25 -36.56
N GLU A 827 -15.92 -15.46 -35.73
CA GLU A 827 -15.63 -14.03 -35.59
C GLU A 827 -14.21 -13.78 -35.07
N ILE A 828 -13.78 -14.51 -34.04
CA ILE A 828 -12.45 -14.34 -33.46
C ILE A 828 -11.38 -14.82 -34.43
N LEU A 829 -11.55 -15.99 -35.07
CA LEU A 829 -10.60 -16.50 -36.05
C LEU A 829 -10.50 -15.57 -37.28
N GLY A 830 -11.62 -15.06 -37.79
CA GLY A 830 -11.63 -14.09 -38.88
C GLY A 830 -10.92 -12.79 -38.50
N ARG A 831 -11.06 -12.31 -37.26
CA ARG A 831 -10.30 -11.16 -36.75
C ARG A 831 -8.80 -11.46 -36.67
N VAL A 832 -8.40 -12.64 -36.20
CA VAL A 832 -6.98 -13.05 -36.22
C VAL A 832 -6.44 -13.08 -37.65
N TYR A 833 -7.18 -13.64 -38.62
CA TYR A 833 -6.74 -13.63 -40.02
C TYR A 833 -6.63 -12.21 -40.59
N LYS A 834 -7.56 -11.31 -40.25
CA LYS A 834 -7.47 -9.91 -40.67
C LYS A 834 -6.26 -9.19 -40.04
N GLU A 835 -6.03 -9.40 -38.74
CA GLU A 835 -4.90 -8.79 -38.01
C GLU A 835 -3.53 -9.37 -38.44
N THR A 836 -3.51 -10.58 -38.98
CA THR A 836 -2.33 -11.22 -39.61
C THR A 836 -2.26 -11.00 -41.13
N GLU A 837 -3.07 -10.08 -41.68
CA GLU A 837 -3.13 -9.71 -43.10
C GLU A 837 -3.51 -10.86 -44.07
N GLN A 838 -4.06 -11.96 -43.56
CA GLN A 838 -4.57 -13.09 -44.34
C GLN A 838 -6.04 -12.86 -44.76
N TYR A 839 -6.27 -11.82 -45.56
CA TYR A 839 -7.63 -11.33 -45.82
C TYR A 839 -8.56 -12.34 -46.52
N ASP A 840 -8.04 -13.16 -47.45
CA ASP A 840 -8.84 -14.18 -48.14
C ASP A 840 -9.44 -15.19 -47.16
N LYS A 841 -8.62 -15.68 -46.21
CA LYS A 841 -9.06 -16.60 -45.16
C LYS A 841 -10.01 -15.91 -44.19
N ALA A 842 -9.77 -14.64 -43.85
CA ALA A 842 -10.66 -13.87 -43.00
C ALA A 842 -12.07 -13.79 -43.62
N GLN A 843 -12.17 -13.49 -44.92
CA GLN A 843 -13.45 -13.45 -45.63
C GLN A 843 -14.15 -14.81 -45.66
N GLU A 844 -13.42 -15.90 -45.91
CA GLU A 844 -13.98 -17.26 -45.89
C GLU A 844 -14.58 -17.61 -44.52
N VAL A 845 -13.82 -17.38 -43.46
CA VAL A 845 -14.26 -17.64 -42.08
C VAL A 845 -15.45 -16.77 -41.69
N PHE A 846 -15.46 -15.48 -42.04
CA PHE A 846 -16.62 -14.63 -41.79
C PHE A 846 -17.87 -15.11 -42.56
N ARG A 847 -17.72 -15.60 -43.80
CA ARG A 847 -18.83 -16.22 -44.54
C ARG A 847 -19.34 -17.49 -43.86
N MET A 848 -18.47 -18.29 -43.23
CA MET A 848 -18.90 -19.45 -42.42
C MET A 848 -19.72 -19.01 -41.20
N GLY A 849 -19.29 -17.96 -40.48
CA GLY A 849 -20.06 -17.37 -39.38
C GLY A 849 -21.43 -16.85 -39.83
N ILE A 850 -21.49 -16.19 -40.99
CA ILE A 850 -22.76 -15.75 -41.60
C ILE A 850 -23.66 -16.94 -41.95
N ALA A 851 -23.10 -18.07 -42.40
CA ALA A 851 -23.86 -19.27 -42.72
C ALA A 851 -24.50 -19.94 -41.48
N GLU A 852 -23.85 -19.88 -40.32
CA GLU A 852 -24.46 -20.30 -39.04
C GLU A 852 -25.66 -19.43 -38.69
N LYS A 853 -25.47 -18.11 -38.70
CA LYS A 853 -26.53 -17.13 -38.43
C LYS A 853 -26.17 -15.75 -39.02
N PRO A 854 -26.90 -15.29 -40.05
CA PRO A 854 -26.69 -13.95 -40.60
C PRO A 854 -26.97 -12.87 -39.55
N SER A 855 -26.05 -11.93 -39.39
CA SER A 855 -26.19 -10.79 -38.50
C SER A 855 -25.53 -9.55 -39.10
N ALA A 856 -25.99 -8.35 -38.69
CA ALA A 856 -25.40 -7.11 -39.15
C ALA A 856 -23.90 -7.02 -38.80
N GLU A 857 -23.51 -7.48 -37.61
CA GLU A 857 -22.11 -7.51 -37.18
C GLU A 857 -21.27 -8.46 -38.05
N ALA A 858 -21.80 -9.63 -38.43
CA ALA A 858 -21.07 -10.58 -39.26
C ALA A 858 -20.82 -10.02 -40.68
N TYR A 859 -21.81 -9.36 -41.29
CA TYR A 859 -21.61 -8.65 -42.57
C TYR A 859 -20.67 -7.45 -42.44
N TYR A 860 -20.72 -6.73 -41.31
CA TYR A 860 -19.79 -5.64 -41.04
C TYR A 860 -18.34 -6.13 -40.94
N LEU A 861 -18.09 -7.24 -40.25
CA LEU A 861 -16.76 -7.84 -40.15
C LEU A 861 -16.24 -8.36 -41.49
N LEU A 862 -17.11 -8.94 -42.31
CA LEU A 862 -16.79 -9.29 -43.69
C LEU A 862 -16.41 -8.06 -44.51
N GLY A 863 -17.20 -6.97 -44.42
CA GLY A 863 -16.91 -5.71 -45.09
C GLY A 863 -15.55 -5.12 -44.68
N GLN A 864 -15.19 -5.19 -43.40
CA GLN A 864 -13.87 -4.76 -42.91
C GLN A 864 -12.72 -5.56 -43.49
N ALA A 865 -12.89 -6.88 -43.63
CA ALA A 865 -11.88 -7.73 -44.25
C ALA A 865 -11.74 -7.40 -45.75
N GLN A 866 -12.86 -7.21 -46.45
CA GLN A 866 -12.89 -6.83 -47.87
C GLN A 866 -12.23 -5.47 -48.12
N GLU A 867 -12.54 -4.48 -47.30
CA GLU A 867 -11.95 -3.14 -47.36
C GLU A 867 -10.43 -3.21 -47.16
N SER A 868 -9.96 -4.05 -46.22
CA SER A 868 -8.53 -4.23 -45.96
C SER A 868 -7.80 -4.98 -47.08
N SER A 869 -8.52 -5.81 -47.85
CA SER A 869 -8.02 -6.44 -49.09
C SER A 869 -8.21 -5.60 -50.35
N GLU A 870 -8.60 -4.33 -50.24
CA GLU A 870 -8.91 -3.43 -51.37
C GLU A 870 -10.08 -3.88 -52.29
N ASP A 871 -10.88 -4.87 -51.85
CA ASP A 871 -12.15 -5.24 -52.49
C ASP A 871 -13.24 -4.25 -52.07
N LEU A 872 -13.16 -3.03 -52.61
CA LEU A 872 -14.03 -1.92 -52.23
C LEU A 872 -15.49 -2.15 -52.63
N GLU A 873 -15.75 -2.78 -53.78
CA GLU A 873 -17.11 -3.11 -54.21
C GLU A 873 -17.76 -4.14 -53.27
N GLY A 874 -17.02 -5.19 -52.92
CA GLY A 874 -17.45 -6.17 -51.94
C GLY A 874 -17.68 -5.57 -50.56
N ALA A 875 -16.77 -4.71 -50.10
CA ALA A 875 -16.89 -4.00 -48.83
C ALA A 875 -18.14 -3.11 -48.79
N ILE A 876 -18.40 -2.34 -49.84
CA ILE A 876 -19.62 -1.51 -49.97
C ILE A 876 -20.86 -2.40 -49.88
N SER A 877 -20.93 -3.51 -50.63
CA SER A 877 -22.09 -4.43 -50.60
C SER A 877 -22.31 -5.04 -49.20
N SER A 878 -21.25 -5.45 -48.52
CA SER A 878 -21.31 -6.03 -47.17
C SER A 878 -21.72 -4.99 -46.13
N TYR A 879 -21.15 -3.78 -46.18
CA TYR A 879 -21.52 -2.69 -45.29
C TYR A 879 -22.96 -2.19 -45.53
N GLN A 880 -23.41 -2.11 -46.79
CA GLN A 880 -24.81 -1.81 -47.11
C GLN A 880 -25.75 -2.84 -46.46
N THR A 881 -25.46 -4.14 -46.63
CA THR A 881 -26.24 -5.22 -46.02
C THR A 881 -26.28 -5.08 -44.49
N ALA A 882 -25.13 -4.77 -43.86
CA ALA A 882 -25.06 -4.53 -42.42
C ALA A 882 -25.95 -3.34 -41.98
N VAL A 883 -25.92 -2.23 -42.72
CA VAL A 883 -26.74 -1.03 -42.47
C VAL A 883 -28.24 -1.31 -42.67
N GLU A 884 -28.61 -2.10 -43.68
CA GLU A 884 -30.01 -2.50 -43.92
C GLU A 884 -30.55 -3.39 -42.79
N MET A 885 -29.73 -4.31 -42.27
CA MET A 885 -30.10 -5.17 -41.15
C MET A 885 -30.17 -4.40 -39.82
N ASN A 886 -29.22 -3.50 -39.58
CA ASN A 886 -29.19 -2.63 -38.41
C ASN A 886 -28.55 -1.29 -38.79
N PRO A 887 -29.30 -0.17 -38.80
CA PRO A 887 -28.79 1.13 -39.24
C PRO A 887 -27.96 1.83 -38.16
N ALA A 888 -26.98 1.12 -37.57
CA ALA A 888 -26.06 1.65 -36.58
C ALA A 888 -25.07 2.63 -37.24
N ASP A 889 -24.76 3.72 -36.54
CA ASP A 889 -23.90 4.79 -37.08
C ASP A 889 -22.50 4.27 -37.44
N ALA A 890 -21.94 3.34 -36.66
CA ALA A 890 -20.64 2.71 -36.95
C ALA A 890 -20.60 2.05 -38.34
N TYR A 891 -21.67 1.34 -38.72
CA TYR A 891 -21.73 0.68 -40.03
C TYR A 891 -21.88 1.68 -41.17
N LYS A 892 -22.65 2.76 -40.95
CA LYS A 892 -22.81 3.85 -41.92
C LYS A 892 -21.51 4.63 -42.13
N ILE A 893 -20.75 4.88 -41.07
CA ILE A 893 -19.44 5.54 -41.15
C ILE A 893 -18.49 4.71 -42.03
N SER A 894 -18.38 3.41 -41.77
CA SER A 894 -17.55 2.52 -42.58
C SER A 894 -18.02 2.44 -44.03
N LEU A 895 -19.34 2.45 -44.28
CA LEU A 895 -19.88 2.55 -45.63
C LEU A 895 -19.49 3.86 -46.33
N GLY A 896 -19.59 5.00 -45.63
CA GLY A 896 -19.20 6.31 -46.16
C GLY A 896 -17.71 6.38 -46.50
N TYR A 897 -16.83 5.83 -45.63
CA TYR A 897 -15.40 5.73 -45.93
C TYR A 897 -15.09 4.73 -47.05
N ALA A 898 -15.84 3.64 -47.19
CA ALA A 898 -15.69 2.72 -48.30
C ALA A 898 -16.03 3.41 -49.63
N TYR A 899 -17.10 4.21 -49.69
CA TYR A 899 -17.42 5.05 -50.86
C TYR A 899 -16.35 6.11 -51.13
N TYR A 900 -15.84 6.76 -50.10
CA TYR A 900 -14.76 7.75 -50.23
C TYR A 900 -13.49 7.11 -50.84
N LYS A 901 -13.07 5.94 -50.35
CA LYS A 901 -11.94 5.18 -50.90
C LYS A 901 -12.20 4.67 -52.32
N HIS A 902 -13.45 4.39 -52.66
CA HIS A 902 -13.88 4.01 -54.01
C HIS A 902 -14.04 5.20 -54.96
N GLU A 903 -13.66 6.41 -54.52
CA GLU A 903 -13.77 7.69 -55.26
C GLU A 903 -15.23 8.11 -55.62
N ASP A 904 -16.24 7.46 -55.04
CA ASP A 904 -17.64 7.90 -55.14
C ASP A 904 -17.93 8.96 -54.06
N LEU A 905 -17.34 10.13 -54.27
CA LEU A 905 -17.43 11.29 -53.38
C LEU A 905 -18.88 11.78 -53.18
N GLU A 906 -19.76 11.54 -54.15
CA GLU A 906 -21.18 11.92 -54.08
C GLU A 906 -21.92 11.08 -53.04
N GLN A 907 -21.77 9.75 -53.07
CA GLN A 907 -22.38 8.87 -52.06
C GLN A 907 -21.76 9.06 -50.68
N ALA A 908 -20.42 9.24 -50.61
CA ALA A 908 -19.73 9.53 -49.36
C ALA A 908 -20.27 10.82 -48.71
N ALA A 909 -20.44 11.89 -49.48
CA ALA A 909 -21.00 13.15 -48.99
C ALA A 909 -22.41 12.97 -48.43
N VAL A 910 -23.31 12.27 -49.14
CA VAL A 910 -24.68 12.03 -48.69
C VAL A 910 -24.73 11.27 -47.36
N ILE A 911 -23.89 10.25 -47.19
CA ILE A 911 -23.85 9.45 -45.96
C ILE A 911 -23.31 10.27 -44.80
N PHE A 912 -22.21 11.00 -45.00
CA PHE A 912 -21.63 11.85 -43.96
C PHE A 912 -22.57 13.01 -43.58
N GLU A 913 -23.30 13.59 -44.53
CA GLU A 913 -24.36 14.56 -44.27
C GLU A 913 -25.51 13.98 -43.44
N ASP A 914 -26.00 12.76 -43.75
CA ASP A 914 -27.04 12.07 -42.94
C ASP A 914 -26.57 11.85 -41.49
N LEU A 915 -25.31 11.48 -41.30
CA LEU A 915 -24.72 11.27 -39.98
C LEU A 915 -24.57 12.58 -39.21
N LEU A 916 -24.02 13.62 -39.83
CA LEU A 916 -23.83 14.94 -39.21
C LEU A 916 -25.14 15.69 -38.95
N MET A 917 -26.22 15.38 -39.67
CA MET A 917 -27.56 15.89 -39.36
C MET A 917 -28.13 15.27 -38.07
N LYS A 918 -27.75 14.02 -37.74
CA LYS A 918 -28.20 13.34 -36.52
C LYS A 918 -27.33 13.69 -35.33
N ASP A 919 -26.03 13.76 -35.56
CA ASP A 919 -25.04 14.13 -34.56
C ASP A 919 -24.08 15.19 -35.14
N PRO A 920 -24.41 16.50 -34.95
CA PRO A 920 -23.57 17.60 -35.41
C PRO A 920 -22.19 17.66 -34.75
N ASP A 921 -21.97 16.92 -33.66
CA ASP A 921 -20.77 16.94 -32.85
C ASP A 921 -19.72 15.90 -33.33
N TYR A 922 -19.99 15.16 -34.41
CA TYR A 922 -19.04 14.21 -35.00
C TYR A 922 -17.89 14.93 -35.74
N VAL A 923 -16.91 15.37 -34.97
CA VAL A 923 -15.93 16.38 -35.40
C VAL A 923 -15.12 16.00 -36.64
N ASN A 924 -14.63 14.76 -36.71
CA ASN A 924 -13.79 14.32 -37.82
C ASN A 924 -14.56 14.23 -39.15
N LEU A 925 -15.87 13.96 -39.12
CA LEU A 925 -16.68 13.87 -40.34
C LEU A 925 -16.95 15.26 -40.94
N ALA A 926 -17.04 16.31 -40.13
CA ALA A 926 -17.21 17.67 -40.63
C ALA A 926 -15.97 18.13 -41.43
N GLU A 927 -14.78 17.76 -40.96
CA GLU A 927 -13.51 17.96 -41.69
C GLU A 927 -13.52 17.19 -43.02
N ASP A 928 -13.77 15.88 -42.99
CA ASP A 928 -13.79 15.04 -44.19
C ASP A 928 -14.80 15.55 -45.23
N LEU A 929 -16.00 15.92 -44.78
CA LEU A 929 -17.05 16.45 -45.64
C LEU A 929 -16.71 17.82 -46.23
N ALA A 930 -15.94 18.66 -45.51
CA ALA A 930 -15.46 19.93 -46.03
C ALA A 930 -14.50 19.72 -47.21
N TYR A 931 -13.56 18.78 -47.09
CA TYR A 931 -12.63 18.41 -48.15
C TYR A 931 -13.33 17.69 -49.32
N ILE A 932 -14.28 16.79 -49.06
CA ILE A 932 -15.10 16.17 -50.11
C ILE A 932 -15.85 17.23 -50.90
N ASN A 933 -16.50 18.19 -50.23
CA ASN A 933 -17.20 19.28 -50.91
C ASN A 933 -16.25 20.22 -51.69
N LYS A 934 -15.02 20.44 -51.21
CA LYS A 934 -13.96 21.16 -51.95
C LYS A 934 -13.64 20.45 -53.27
N GLN A 935 -13.45 19.13 -53.23
CA GLN A 935 -13.19 18.31 -54.42
C GLN A 935 -14.35 18.29 -55.41
N LEU A 936 -15.60 18.22 -54.90
CA LEU A 936 -16.82 18.32 -55.69
C LEU A 936 -17.08 19.76 -56.23
N CYS A 937 -16.18 20.71 -55.98
CA CYS A 937 -16.32 22.14 -56.34
C CYS A 937 -17.56 22.82 -55.72
N ARG A 938 -18.03 22.32 -54.57
CA ARG A 938 -19.15 22.86 -53.78
C ARG A 938 -18.60 23.84 -52.73
N ASN A 939 -17.99 24.92 -53.20
CA ASN A 939 -17.24 25.88 -52.38
C ASN A 939 -18.02 26.41 -51.17
N GLU A 940 -19.31 26.75 -51.34
CA GLU A 940 -20.16 27.27 -50.26
C GLU A 940 -20.34 26.23 -49.14
N LEU A 941 -20.64 24.97 -49.49
CA LEU A 941 -20.79 23.87 -48.53
C LEU A 941 -19.45 23.52 -47.88
N SER A 942 -18.36 23.51 -48.65
CA SER A 942 -17.01 23.28 -48.11
C SER A 942 -16.68 24.29 -47.00
N VAL A 943 -16.94 25.57 -47.24
CA VAL A 943 -16.76 26.63 -46.23
C VAL A 943 -17.66 26.43 -45.02
N GLU A 944 -18.93 26.05 -45.21
CA GLU A 944 -19.84 25.78 -44.09
C GLU A 944 -19.31 24.65 -43.20
N TRP A 945 -18.84 23.56 -43.80
CA TRP A 945 -18.33 22.40 -43.07
C TRP A 945 -16.98 22.69 -42.39
N PHE A 946 -16.07 23.44 -43.01
CA PHE A 946 -14.86 23.91 -42.33
C PHE A 946 -15.18 24.81 -41.13
N LYS A 947 -16.18 25.69 -41.23
CA LYS A 947 -16.61 26.53 -40.09
C LYS A 947 -17.15 25.67 -38.94
N ARG A 948 -17.96 24.65 -39.25
CA ARG A 948 -18.43 23.69 -38.23
C ARG A 948 -17.28 22.91 -37.60
N ALA A 949 -16.30 22.47 -38.39
CA ALA A 949 -15.10 21.83 -37.87
C ALA A 949 -14.29 22.74 -36.93
N ILE A 950 -14.25 24.06 -37.22
CA ILE A 950 -13.65 25.06 -36.33
C ILE A 950 -14.48 25.27 -35.05
N ASP A 951 -15.79 25.42 -35.17
CA ASP A 951 -16.67 25.64 -34.01
C ASP A 951 -16.69 24.43 -33.05
N ASN A 952 -16.43 23.23 -33.58
CA ASN A 952 -16.29 21.98 -32.83
C ASN A 952 -14.87 21.73 -32.27
N GLU A 953 -13.98 22.73 -32.25
CA GLU A 953 -12.59 22.61 -31.77
C GLU A 953 -12.48 21.84 -30.43
N ARG A 954 -13.38 22.12 -29.47
CA ARG A 954 -13.35 21.54 -28.12
C ARG A 954 -13.69 20.04 -28.07
N LEU A 955 -14.22 19.50 -29.16
CA LEU A 955 -14.73 18.14 -29.22
C LEU A 955 -13.74 17.17 -29.90
N TYR A 956 -12.63 17.65 -30.46
CA TYR A 956 -11.60 16.78 -31.05
C TYR A 956 -10.98 15.86 -29.99
N PRO A 957 -11.17 14.54 -30.07
CA PRO A 957 -10.60 13.61 -29.11
C PRO A 957 -9.10 13.45 -29.35
N ASN A 958 -8.32 13.35 -28.27
CA ASN A 958 -6.89 12.98 -28.30
C ASN A 958 -5.93 13.97 -29.00
N GLU A 959 -6.38 15.17 -29.38
CA GLU A 959 -5.51 16.20 -29.92
C GLU A 959 -4.83 17.00 -28.80
N THR A 960 -3.52 17.24 -28.93
CA THR A 960 -2.83 18.18 -28.04
C THR A 960 -3.23 19.61 -28.41
N ALA A 961 -3.22 20.54 -27.44
CA ALA A 961 -3.48 21.95 -27.71
C ALA A 961 -2.59 22.53 -28.84
N LYS A 962 -1.38 21.99 -29.03
CA LYS A 962 -0.48 22.35 -30.13
C LYS A 962 -1.00 21.83 -31.48
N SER A 963 -1.31 20.54 -31.57
CA SER A 963 -1.81 19.90 -32.79
C SER A 963 -3.15 20.49 -33.24
N LEU A 964 -4.07 20.66 -32.30
CA LEU A 964 -5.38 21.23 -32.55
C LEU A 964 -5.27 22.67 -33.07
N ARG A 965 -4.44 23.50 -32.45
CA ARG A 965 -4.22 24.88 -32.90
C ARG A 965 -3.67 24.95 -34.32
N ARG A 966 -2.79 24.02 -34.70
CA ARG A 966 -2.29 23.91 -36.08
C ARG A 966 -3.42 23.55 -37.04
N LYS A 967 -4.21 22.51 -36.71
CA LYS A 967 -5.34 22.06 -37.52
C LYS A 967 -6.37 23.17 -37.75
N ILE A 968 -6.74 23.90 -36.69
CA ILE A 968 -7.67 25.04 -36.79
C ILE A 968 -7.10 26.13 -37.70
N TYR A 969 -5.81 26.44 -37.60
CA TYR A 969 -5.17 27.40 -38.51
C TYR A 969 -5.23 26.94 -39.98
N ASP A 970 -4.96 25.66 -40.23
CA ASP A 970 -5.01 25.09 -41.58
C ASP A 970 -6.43 25.17 -42.18
N PHE A 971 -7.50 24.91 -41.39
CA PHE A 971 -8.88 25.11 -41.85
C PHE A 971 -9.20 26.58 -42.17
N LYS A 972 -8.69 27.51 -41.36
CA LYS A 972 -8.86 28.94 -41.61
C LYS A 972 -8.18 29.38 -42.91
N GLU A 973 -7.01 28.83 -43.22
CA GLU A 973 -6.33 29.04 -44.51
C GLU A 973 -7.14 28.46 -45.67
N GLU A 974 -7.69 27.25 -45.52
CA GLU A 974 -8.55 26.63 -46.54
C GLU A 974 -9.79 27.48 -46.84
N ILE A 975 -10.47 27.98 -45.80
CA ILE A 975 -11.60 28.92 -45.98
C ILE A 975 -11.11 30.19 -46.69
N ARG A 976 -9.95 30.74 -46.31
CA ARG A 976 -9.37 31.92 -46.96
C ARG A 976 -9.19 31.67 -48.46
N PHE A 977 -8.49 30.60 -48.84
CA PHE A 977 -8.26 30.26 -50.26
C PHE A 977 -9.54 30.05 -51.07
N ILE A 978 -10.59 29.47 -50.47
CA ILE A 978 -11.88 29.24 -51.16
C ILE A 978 -12.66 30.56 -51.31
N THR A 979 -12.54 31.49 -50.36
CA THR A 979 -13.38 32.70 -50.29
C THR A 979 -12.71 33.96 -50.84
N ASP A 980 -11.38 33.98 -50.94
CA ASP A 980 -10.59 35.08 -51.50
C ASP A 980 -10.94 35.28 -52.97
N SER A 981 -11.72 36.34 -53.21
CA SER A 981 -12.12 36.74 -54.56
C SER A 981 -11.26 37.87 -55.11
N TRP A 982 -10.48 38.53 -54.26
CA TRP A 982 -9.64 39.66 -54.59
C TRP A 982 -8.25 39.45 -53.99
N ASP A 983 -7.23 39.81 -54.75
CA ASP A 983 -5.83 39.80 -54.34
C ASP A 983 -5.25 41.16 -54.71
N VAL A 984 -4.82 41.97 -53.73
CA VAL A 984 -4.24 43.29 -54.01
C VAL A 984 -2.83 43.37 -53.46
N THR A 985 -1.86 43.46 -54.36
CA THR A 985 -0.44 43.59 -54.00
C THR A 985 0.08 44.98 -54.32
N GLY A 986 0.46 45.73 -53.28
CA GLY A 986 1.28 46.93 -53.40
C GLY A 986 2.76 46.59 -53.21
N PHE A 987 3.65 47.12 -54.04
CA PHE A 987 5.08 46.91 -53.88
C PHE A 987 5.89 48.19 -54.09
N TYR A 988 7.03 48.27 -53.41
CA TYR A 988 8.00 49.34 -53.51
C TYR A 988 9.41 48.76 -53.32
N ASN A 989 10.33 48.99 -54.25
CA ASN A 989 11.70 48.47 -54.25
C ASN A 989 12.69 49.64 -54.38
N TYR A 990 13.77 49.63 -53.60
CA TYR A 990 14.83 50.65 -53.62
C TYR A 990 16.24 50.03 -53.53
N SER A 991 17.15 50.45 -54.42
CA SER A 991 18.57 50.10 -54.42
C SER A 991 19.46 51.32 -54.77
N PRO A 992 20.50 51.65 -53.98
CA PRO A 992 21.29 52.88 -54.10
C PRO A 992 22.55 52.85 -55.00
N ASP A 993 23.07 51.68 -55.43
CA ASP A 993 24.41 51.57 -56.05
C ASP A 993 24.43 51.39 -57.60
N ASP A 994 25.52 51.88 -58.20
CA ASP A 994 25.82 52.03 -59.64
C ASP A 994 26.00 50.69 -60.39
N ALA A 995 24.93 50.17 -60.98
CA ALA A 995 25.06 49.50 -62.26
C ALA A 995 25.06 50.54 -63.39
N ASN A 996 26.16 50.63 -64.12
CA ASN A 996 26.35 51.54 -65.23
C ASN A 996 25.46 51.15 -66.44
N PHE A 997 24.48 52.02 -66.75
CA PHE A 997 23.74 52.20 -68.03
C PHE A 997 22.80 51.05 -68.47
N TYR A 998 21.58 51.23 -69.01
CA TYR A 998 20.85 52.35 -69.59
C TYR A 998 19.37 52.25 -69.18
N THR A 999 18.75 53.33 -68.70
CA THR A 999 17.39 53.64 -69.15
C THR A 999 17.53 54.02 -70.62
N ASP A 1000 17.57 53.03 -71.52
CA ASP A 1000 17.36 53.35 -72.91
C ASP A 1000 15.87 53.63 -73.04
N THR A 1001 15.61 54.75 -73.69
CA THR A 1001 14.34 55.39 -74.06
C THR A 1001 13.32 54.51 -74.81
N GLN A 1002 13.40 53.17 -74.70
CA GLN A 1002 12.42 52.23 -75.23
C GLN A 1002 12.35 50.95 -74.37
N GLY A 1003 11.28 50.83 -73.56
CA GLY A 1003 10.72 49.52 -73.20
C GLY A 1003 10.88 49.09 -71.74
N ILE A 1004 9.75 48.84 -71.10
CA ILE A 1004 9.60 48.46 -69.69
C ILE A 1004 9.74 46.95 -69.54
N VAL A 1005 10.78 46.47 -68.85
CA VAL A 1005 10.87 45.05 -68.45
C VAL A 1005 10.13 44.86 -67.13
N VAL A 1006 8.86 44.47 -67.22
CA VAL A 1006 8.05 44.11 -66.05
C VAL A 1006 8.45 42.71 -65.58
N GLY A 1007 9.33 42.62 -64.59
CA GLY A 1007 9.75 41.32 -64.03
C GLY A 1007 10.47 41.43 -62.69
N VAL A 1008 11.54 42.23 -62.59
CA VAL A 1008 12.10 42.71 -61.31
C VAL A 1008 12.86 43.97 -61.62
N LEU A 1009 12.48 45.04 -60.96
CA LEU A 1009 13.10 46.34 -61.09
C LEU A 1009 13.62 46.69 -59.71
N ASP A 1010 14.94 46.73 -59.57
CA ASP A 1010 15.52 47.61 -58.58
C ASP A 1010 15.03 49.02 -58.92
N ASN A 1011 14.43 49.71 -57.93
CA ASN A 1011 13.85 51.06 -58.07
C ASN A 1011 12.49 51.18 -58.77
N THR A 1012 11.47 50.43 -58.31
CA THR A 1012 10.06 50.58 -58.76
C THR A 1012 9.05 50.64 -57.64
N ALA A 1013 7.87 51.18 -57.95
CA ALA A 1013 6.66 51.01 -57.15
C ALA A 1013 5.47 50.63 -58.03
N GLY A 1014 4.48 49.96 -57.46
CA GLY A 1014 3.27 49.62 -58.20
C GLY A 1014 2.20 48.95 -57.36
N VAL A 1015 1.04 48.73 -58.00
CA VAL A 1015 -0.09 48.00 -57.45
C VAL A 1015 -0.57 47.00 -58.49
N GLU A 1016 -0.73 45.74 -58.09
CA GLU A 1016 -1.38 44.66 -58.83
C GLU A 1016 -2.69 44.30 -58.13
N VAL A 1017 -3.74 44.05 -58.92
CA VAL A 1017 -5.06 43.62 -58.48
C VAL A 1017 -5.45 42.38 -59.27
N GLY A 1018 -5.69 41.28 -58.58
CA GLY A 1018 -6.29 40.06 -59.08
C GLY A 1018 -7.74 39.92 -58.63
N TYR A 1019 -8.62 39.46 -59.51
CA TYR A 1019 -10.01 39.12 -59.22
C TYR A 1019 -10.32 37.69 -59.64
N ALA A 1020 -10.68 36.84 -58.69
CA ALA A 1020 -11.13 35.46 -58.90
C ALA A 1020 -12.68 35.40 -58.89
N PRO A 1021 -13.34 35.13 -60.03
CA PRO A 1021 -14.80 35.14 -60.10
C PRO A 1021 -15.43 33.97 -59.31
N PRO A 1022 -16.48 34.15 -58.48
CA PRO A 1022 -16.95 33.13 -57.52
C PRO A 1022 -17.23 31.71 -58.03
N LYS A 1023 -17.61 31.53 -59.30
CA LYS A 1023 -17.99 30.21 -59.87
C LYS A 1023 -16.88 29.50 -60.65
N ILE A 1024 -15.92 30.26 -61.16
CA ILE A 1024 -14.87 29.76 -62.06
C ILE A 1024 -13.47 30.07 -61.54
N GLY A 1025 -13.37 30.97 -60.54
CA GLY A 1025 -12.15 31.42 -59.90
C GLY A 1025 -11.49 30.26 -59.17
N PHE A 1026 -12.05 29.84 -58.02
CA PHE A 1026 -11.54 28.69 -57.29
C PHE A 1026 -12.29 27.39 -57.68
N ARG A 1027 -11.55 26.36 -58.10
CA ARG A 1027 -12.07 25.02 -58.40
C ARG A 1027 -11.10 23.94 -57.94
N ASP A 1028 -11.27 23.51 -56.68
CA ASP A 1028 -10.50 22.41 -56.08
C ASP A 1028 -8.97 22.59 -56.25
N GLY A 1029 -8.45 23.73 -55.79
CA GLY A 1029 -7.03 24.08 -55.89
C GLY A 1029 -6.61 24.74 -57.21
N ARG A 1030 -7.44 24.68 -58.25
CA ARG A 1030 -7.23 25.43 -59.51
C ARG A 1030 -7.77 26.84 -59.36
N ILE A 1031 -7.03 27.83 -59.85
CA ILE A 1031 -7.36 29.25 -59.67
C ILE A 1031 -7.36 29.98 -61.01
N PHE A 1032 -8.48 30.62 -61.37
CA PHE A 1032 -8.59 31.56 -62.50
C PHE A 1032 -8.77 32.98 -61.99
N GLN A 1033 -7.93 33.90 -62.47
CA GLN A 1033 -7.93 35.30 -62.07
C GLN A 1033 -7.92 36.23 -63.28
N ILE A 1034 -8.62 37.35 -63.16
CA ILE A 1034 -8.46 38.53 -64.01
C ILE A 1034 -7.50 39.46 -63.28
N ILE A 1035 -6.42 39.89 -63.93
CA ILE A 1035 -5.37 40.70 -63.30
C ILE A 1035 -5.24 42.06 -63.98
N ALA A 1036 -4.92 43.08 -63.18
CA ALA A 1036 -4.55 44.41 -63.66
C ALA A 1036 -3.42 44.96 -62.79
N ARG A 1037 -2.44 45.62 -63.39
CA ARG A 1037 -1.29 46.19 -62.68
C ARG A 1037 -0.93 47.56 -63.23
N VAL A 1038 -0.52 48.45 -62.34
CA VAL A 1038 0.13 49.71 -62.68
C VAL A 1038 1.45 49.80 -61.95
N SER A 1039 2.53 50.12 -62.66
CA SER A 1039 3.88 50.28 -62.10
C SER A 1039 4.54 51.56 -62.59
N VAL A 1040 5.38 52.15 -61.76
CA VAL A 1040 6.12 53.39 -62.03
C VAL A 1040 7.59 53.23 -61.61
N ASN A 1041 8.48 53.80 -62.42
CA ASN A 1041 9.93 53.80 -62.18
C ASN A 1041 10.34 54.97 -61.27
N ARG A 1042 11.59 54.95 -60.80
CA ARG A 1042 12.13 55.96 -59.89
C ARG A 1042 13.45 56.55 -60.38
N GLN A 1043 13.67 57.84 -60.07
CA GLN A 1043 14.95 58.51 -60.32
C GLN A 1043 16.07 58.09 -59.34
N LYS A 1044 17.30 58.11 -59.86
CA LYS A 1044 18.54 57.59 -59.24
C LYS A 1044 18.86 58.10 -57.82
N TYR A 1045 18.47 59.34 -57.46
CA TYR A 1045 18.93 59.98 -56.21
C TYR A 1045 17.84 60.37 -55.21
N GLY A 1046 16.56 60.16 -55.50
CA GLY A 1046 15.45 60.61 -54.63
C GLY A 1046 14.63 59.46 -54.07
N VAL A 1047 14.66 59.21 -52.75
CA VAL A 1047 14.02 58.03 -52.11
C VAL A 1047 12.53 57.85 -52.50
N PHE A 1048 11.80 58.93 -52.79
CA PHE A 1048 10.40 58.88 -53.21
C PHE A 1048 10.14 59.72 -54.48
N ASP A 1049 11.10 59.75 -55.39
CA ASP A 1049 11.05 60.59 -56.60
C ASP A 1049 10.73 59.76 -57.86
N PHE A 1050 9.44 59.72 -58.22
CA PHE A 1050 8.91 58.83 -59.27
C PHE A 1050 8.96 59.46 -60.66
N GLU A 1051 9.33 58.68 -61.66
CA GLU A 1051 9.36 59.09 -63.07
C GLU A 1051 8.03 58.77 -63.72
N ALA A 1052 7.15 59.78 -63.81
CA ALA A 1052 5.81 59.63 -64.35
C ALA A 1052 5.81 59.13 -65.81
N ASP A 1053 6.83 59.52 -66.59
CA ASP A 1053 6.99 59.14 -67.99
C ASP A 1053 7.27 57.63 -68.16
N GLY A 1054 7.78 56.95 -67.12
CA GLY A 1054 7.98 55.50 -67.09
C GLY A 1054 6.79 54.68 -66.56
N THR A 1055 5.59 55.26 -66.46
CA THR A 1055 4.42 54.54 -65.92
C THR A 1055 3.86 53.51 -66.91
N GLN A 1056 3.76 52.24 -66.49
CA GLN A 1056 3.22 51.13 -67.28
C GLN A 1056 1.88 50.63 -66.72
N GLY A 1057 0.91 50.43 -67.61
CA GLY A 1057 -0.30 49.67 -67.32
C GLY A 1057 -0.23 48.25 -67.88
N ALA A 1058 -0.85 47.30 -67.19
CA ALA A 1058 -1.05 45.93 -67.65
C ALA A 1058 -2.44 45.43 -67.27
N ALA A 1059 -3.09 44.65 -68.14
CA ALA A 1059 -4.35 43.96 -67.85
C ALA A 1059 -4.40 42.60 -68.55
N GLY A 1060 -4.86 41.56 -67.87
CA GLY A 1060 -4.77 40.20 -68.38
C GLY A 1060 -5.55 39.17 -67.58
N VAL A 1061 -5.27 37.91 -67.85
CA VAL A 1061 -5.80 36.77 -67.10
C VAL A 1061 -4.66 35.85 -66.68
N ARG A 1062 -4.83 35.18 -65.55
CA ARG A 1062 -3.90 34.21 -64.98
C ARG A 1062 -4.68 32.94 -64.61
N TYR A 1063 -4.14 31.78 -64.94
CA TYR A 1063 -4.74 30.49 -64.60
C TYR A 1063 -3.70 29.54 -64.01
N LYS A 1064 -4.02 28.99 -62.84
CA LYS A 1064 -3.30 27.89 -62.18
C LYS A 1064 -4.00 26.56 -62.52
N PRO A 1065 -3.50 25.78 -63.50
CA PRO A 1065 -4.16 24.55 -63.95
C PRO A 1065 -3.98 23.34 -63.02
N PHE A 1066 -2.94 23.32 -62.18
CA PHE A 1066 -2.60 22.18 -61.32
C PHE A 1066 -3.10 22.40 -59.91
N LYS A 1067 -3.61 21.33 -59.28
CA LYS A 1067 -4.12 21.39 -57.90
C LYS A 1067 -2.98 21.50 -56.88
N ASP A 1068 -1.98 20.63 -57.04
CA ASP A 1068 -0.90 20.45 -56.06
C ASP A 1068 0.38 21.23 -56.38
N ALA A 1069 0.48 21.79 -57.60
CA ALA A 1069 1.64 22.56 -58.04
C ALA A 1069 1.27 24.03 -58.23
N ASP A 1070 2.04 24.94 -57.64
CA ASP A 1070 1.81 26.38 -57.76
C ASP A 1070 2.45 26.95 -59.03
N ILE A 1071 1.90 26.52 -60.17
CA ILE A 1071 2.32 26.98 -61.49
C ILE A 1071 1.13 27.67 -62.15
N ALA A 1072 1.33 28.91 -62.56
CA ALA A 1072 0.35 29.74 -63.22
C ALA A 1072 0.80 30.15 -64.63
N LEU A 1073 -0.16 30.18 -65.55
CA LEU A 1073 -0.01 30.66 -66.92
C LEU A 1073 -0.82 31.93 -67.08
N GLY A 1074 -0.22 32.97 -67.66
CA GLY A 1074 -0.81 34.28 -67.82
C GLY A 1074 -0.71 34.81 -69.24
N VAL A 1075 -1.71 35.59 -69.64
CA VAL A 1075 -1.68 36.43 -70.84
C VAL A 1075 -2.05 37.85 -70.41
N GLU A 1076 -1.11 38.77 -70.58
CA GLU A 1076 -1.23 40.17 -70.15
C GLU A 1076 -1.05 41.11 -71.35
N ARG A 1077 -1.92 42.11 -71.47
CA ARG A 1077 -1.75 43.24 -72.38
C ARG A 1077 -1.06 44.37 -71.62
N LEU A 1078 0.14 44.73 -72.05
CA LEU A 1078 0.82 45.94 -71.61
C LEU A 1078 0.33 47.12 -72.45
N PHE A 1079 0.03 48.23 -71.78
CA PHE A 1079 -0.37 49.48 -72.43
C PHE A 1079 0.32 50.69 -71.81
N LYS A 1080 0.71 51.63 -72.66
CA LYS A 1080 1.44 52.83 -72.24
C LYS A 1080 0.57 53.74 -71.36
N ILE A 1081 1.13 54.23 -70.26
CA ILE A 1081 0.54 55.32 -69.45
C ILE A 1081 1.45 56.55 -69.49
N GLY A 1082 2.77 56.37 -69.29
CA GLY A 1082 3.79 57.39 -69.50
C GLY A 1082 4.42 57.35 -70.89
N GLU A 1083 5.15 58.41 -71.27
CA GLU A 1083 5.74 58.56 -72.61
C GLU A 1083 6.83 57.50 -72.93
N ASP A 1084 7.55 57.03 -71.91
CA ASP A 1084 8.65 56.04 -72.02
C ASP A 1084 8.16 54.58 -71.88
N ALA A 1085 6.86 54.37 -71.69
CA ALA A 1085 6.26 53.04 -71.57
C ALA A 1085 6.13 52.30 -72.92
N GLU A 1086 5.77 51.02 -72.88
CA GLU A 1086 5.52 50.22 -74.08
C GLU A 1086 4.10 49.63 -74.17
N ASP A 1087 3.66 49.38 -75.41
CA ASP A 1087 2.51 48.54 -75.70
C ASP A 1087 3.06 47.17 -76.08
N ASN A 1088 2.60 46.10 -75.42
CA ASN A 1088 3.08 44.75 -75.72
C ASN A 1088 2.05 43.71 -75.32
N THR A 1089 2.24 42.47 -75.77
CA THR A 1089 1.52 41.31 -75.24
C THR A 1089 2.52 40.37 -74.59
N LEU A 1090 2.27 40.06 -73.32
CA LEU A 1090 3.13 39.25 -72.47
C LEU A 1090 2.46 37.88 -72.25
N LEU A 1091 3.15 36.82 -72.64
CA LEU A 1091 2.85 35.45 -72.25
C LEU A 1091 3.74 35.10 -71.07
N ARG A 1092 3.15 34.73 -69.94
CA ARG A 1092 3.87 34.49 -68.69
C ARG A 1092 3.62 33.08 -68.20
N ALA A 1093 4.69 32.38 -67.82
CA ALA A 1093 4.62 31.16 -67.03
C ALA A 1093 5.41 31.39 -65.75
N MET A 1094 4.76 31.29 -64.60
CA MET A 1094 5.36 31.57 -63.30
C MET A 1094 4.99 30.48 -62.32
N GLY A 1095 5.86 30.22 -61.35
CA GLY A 1095 5.52 29.34 -60.25
C GLY A 1095 6.50 29.43 -59.12
N ASP A 1096 6.07 29.00 -57.95
CA ASP A 1096 6.91 28.89 -56.78
C ASP A 1096 6.76 27.55 -56.08
N TRP A 1097 7.82 27.23 -55.33
CA TRP A 1097 7.82 26.18 -54.35
C TRP A 1097 8.42 26.75 -53.07
N ASN A 1098 7.75 26.51 -51.95
CA ASN A 1098 8.19 27.03 -50.67
C ASN A 1098 7.95 26.03 -49.54
N ASP A 1099 8.85 26.03 -48.56
CA ASP A 1099 8.67 25.39 -47.25
C ASP A 1099 8.97 26.44 -46.17
N GLY A 1100 7.92 26.86 -45.47
CA GLY A 1100 8.02 27.83 -44.38
C GLY A 1100 7.84 29.30 -44.76
N TRP A 1101 7.32 29.61 -45.95
CA TRP A 1101 6.83 30.96 -46.27
C TRP A 1101 5.54 31.29 -45.49
N ALA A 1102 4.59 30.35 -45.45
CA ALA A 1102 3.37 30.48 -44.65
C ALA A 1102 3.67 30.44 -43.15
N MET A 1103 2.83 31.10 -42.35
CA MET A 1103 2.93 31.06 -40.89
C MET A 1103 2.68 29.62 -40.40
N LYS A 1104 3.63 29.04 -39.66
CA LYS A 1104 3.46 27.73 -39.02
C LYS A 1104 2.93 27.94 -37.60
N ALA A 1105 1.61 27.82 -37.43
CA ALA A 1105 0.96 28.01 -36.14
C ALA A 1105 1.62 27.13 -35.07
N THR A 1106 1.87 27.68 -33.89
CA THR A 1106 2.53 27.05 -32.73
C THR A 1106 4.04 26.82 -32.81
N GLU A 1107 4.65 26.99 -33.98
CA GLU A 1107 6.10 26.91 -34.10
C GLU A 1107 6.73 28.26 -33.76
N LYS A 1108 7.71 28.26 -32.86
CA LYS A 1108 8.45 29.50 -32.51
C LYS A 1108 9.48 29.86 -33.57
N ASN A 1109 9.94 28.88 -34.34
CA ASN A 1109 10.86 29.07 -35.46
C ASN A 1109 10.93 27.83 -36.35
N TRP A 1110 11.34 27.99 -37.60
CA TRP A 1110 11.47 26.90 -38.58
C TRP A 1110 12.46 27.22 -39.70
N ASN A 1111 12.94 26.18 -40.38
CA ASN A 1111 13.72 26.32 -41.61
C ASN A 1111 12.86 26.92 -42.73
N TYR A 1112 13.43 27.82 -43.50
CA TYR A 1112 12.73 28.55 -44.56
C TYR A 1112 13.44 28.36 -45.90
N THR A 1113 12.70 27.84 -46.89
CA THR A 1113 13.15 27.75 -48.27
C THR A 1113 12.07 28.27 -49.20
N PHE A 1114 12.47 29.10 -50.16
CA PHE A 1114 11.56 29.65 -51.16
C PHE A 1114 12.27 29.67 -52.51
N ILE A 1115 11.63 29.12 -53.54
CA ILE A 1115 12.13 29.10 -54.91
C ILE A 1115 11.02 29.61 -55.81
N TYR A 1116 11.29 30.67 -56.56
CA TYR A 1116 10.40 31.25 -57.55
C TYR A 1116 11.06 31.16 -58.92
N GLY A 1117 10.28 30.85 -59.94
CA GLY A 1117 10.72 30.86 -61.33
C GLY A 1117 9.66 31.49 -62.23
N GLU A 1118 10.11 32.28 -63.21
CA GLU A 1118 9.24 32.84 -64.23
C GLU A 1118 9.91 32.86 -65.60
N VAL A 1119 9.07 32.73 -66.63
CA VAL A 1119 9.42 32.88 -68.04
C VAL A 1119 8.40 33.79 -68.69
N ASP A 1120 8.88 34.92 -69.18
CA ASP A 1120 8.10 35.98 -69.78
C ASP A 1120 8.48 36.11 -71.25
N GLN A 1121 7.51 35.91 -72.14
CA GLN A 1121 7.67 36.10 -73.58
C GLN A 1121 6.87 37.32 -74.04
N TYR A 1122 7.60 38.33 -74.49
CA TYR A 1122 7.07 39.53 -75.12
C TYR A 1122 7.00 39.27 -76.63
N VAL A 1123 5.83 39.47 -77.25
CA VAL A 1123 5.56 39.00 -78.62
C VAL A 1123 5.22 40.11 -79.62
N GLN A 1124 5.24 41.38 -79.20
CA GLN A 1124 4.90 42.53 -80.05
C GLN A 1124 5.88 43.69 -79.84
N ASP A 1125 6.06 44.51 -80.88
CA ASP A 1125 6.97 45.67 -80.95
C ASP A 1125 8.46 45.34 -80.66
N ASP A 1126 8.81 45.06 -79.41
CA ASP A 1126 10.14 44.62 -78.98
C ASP A 1126 10.08 43.18 -78.44
N GLU A 1127 10.35 42.21 -79.32
CA GLU A 1127 10.35 40.79 -78.99
C GLU A 1127 11.54 40.44 -78.09
N ARG A 1128 11.23 39.94 -76.88
CA ARG A 1128 12.22 39.48 -75.91
C ARG A 1128 11.66 38.38 -75.01
N THR A 1129 12.55 37.53 -74.54
CA THR A 1129 12.28 36.52 -73.53
C THR A 1129 13.03 36.87 -72.25
N VAL A 1130 12.36 36.85 -71.11
CA VAL A 1130 12.98 37.01 -69.79
C VAL A 1130 12.80 35.71 -69.03
N PHE A 1131 13.91 35.14 -68.58
CA PHE A 1131 13.94 34.00 -67.68
C PHE A 1131 14.47 34.46 -66.33
N LEU A 1132 13.75 34.13 -65.26
CA LEU A 1132 14.16 34.50 -63.91
C LEU A 1132 13.95 33.35 -62.94
N VAL A 1133 14.96 33.13 -62.09
CA VAL A 1133 14.89 32.22 -60.95
C VAL A 1133 15.38 32.95 -59.71
N HIS A 1134 14.61 32.88 -58.64
CA HIS A 1134 14.94 33.49 -57.36
C HIS A 1134 14.83 32.46 -56.24
N GLY A 1135 15.89 32.29 -55.47
CA GLY A 1135 15.95 31.37 -54.34
C GLY A 1135 16.25 32.10 -53.04
N ARG A 1136 15.61 31.69 -51.95
CA ARG A 1136 15.90 32.12 -50.57
C ARG A 1136 16.05 30.89 -49.68
N GLN A 1137 17.05 30.91 -48.80
CA GLN A 1137 17.26 29.89 -47.77
C GLN A 1137 17.61 30.56 -46.45
N GLY A 1138 16.86 30.28 -45.39
CA GLY A 1138 17.08 30.89 -44.09
C GLY A 1138 16.34 30.23 -42.95
N TRP A 1139 16.12 31.00 -41.89
CA TRP A 1139 15.42 30.53 -40.70
C TRP A 1139 14.42 31.59 -40.26
N THR A 1140 13.15 31.21 -40.07
CA THR A 1140 12.10 32.13 -39.64
C THR A 1140 11.93 32.03 -38.13
N TRP A 1141 11.88 33.17 -37.44
CA TRP A 1141 11.42 33.29 -36.05
C TRP A 1141 10.03 33.90 -36.01
N ASN A 1142 9.16 33.27 -35.24
CA ASN A 1142 7.78 33.70 -35.05
C ASN A 1142 7.62 34.38 -33.69
N PHE A 1143 7.23 35.64 -33.72
CA PHE A 1143 6.91 36.45 -32.56
C PHE A 1143 5.40 36.68 -32.53
N TYR A 1144 4.73 36.08 -31.54
CA TYR A 1144 3.31 36.26 -31.26
C TYR A 1144 2.35 35.85 -32.40
N ASP A 1145 2.78 34.98 -33.32
CA ASP A 1145 2.00 34.49 -34.47
C ASP A 1145 1.60 35.57 -35.49
N GLN A 1146 2.10 36.80 -35.32
CA GLN A 1146 1.81 37.96 -36.17
C GLN A 1146 3.06 38.59 -36.76
N LEU A 1147 4.22 38.49 -36.09
CA LEU A 1147 5.47 39.07 -36.55
C LEU A 1147 6.49 37.96 -36.87
N LEU A 1148 6.83 37.82 -38.14
CA LEU A 1148 7.83 36.85 -38.62
C LEU A 1148 9.13 37.58 -38.98
N LEU A 1149 10.25 37.07 -38.48
CA LEU A 1149 11.60 37.56 -38.79
C LEU A 1149 12.40 36.45 -39.47
N THR A 1150 12.84 36.68 -40.69
CA THR A 1150 13.52 35.65 -41.48
C THR A 1150 14.86 36.17 -42.02
N PRO A 1151 15.97 36.05 -41.28
CA PRO A 1151 17.30 36.12 -41.89
C PRO A 1151 17.48 34.96 -42.87
N HIS A 1152 17.98 35.27 -44.05
CA HIS A 1152 18.22 34.30 -45.11
C HIS A 1152 19.38 34.73 -46.00
N VAL A 1153 19.91 33.78 -46.75
CA VAL A 1153 20.67 34.07 -47.95
C VAL A 1153 19.73 33.97 -49.15
N TYR A 1154 19.98 34.75 -50.18
CA TYR A 1154 19.22 34.66 -51.42
C TYR A 1154 20.15 34.66 -52.63
N GLY A 1155 19.63 34.19 -53.75
CA GLY A 1155 20.24 34.31 -55.06
C GLY A 1155 19.19 34.52 -56.13
N THR A 1156 19.46 35.40 -57.08
CA THR A 1156 18.61 35.62 -58.26
C THR A 1156 19.46 35.42 -59.50
N PHE A 1157 18.95 34.64 -60.45
CA PHE A 1157 19.49 34.54 -61.79
C PHE A 1157 18.47 35.09 -62.78
N ARG A 1158 18.91 36.03 -63.62
CA ARG A 1158 18.11 36.60 -64.71
C ARG A 1158 18.86 36.45 -66.02
N GLU A 1159 18.13 36.01 -67.04
CA GLU A 1159 18.58 36.00 -68.42
C GLU A 1159 17.53 36.71 -69.30
N VAL A 1160 17.97 37.66 -70.13
CA VAL A 1160 17.15 38.36 -71.12
C VAL A 1160 17.68 38.02 -72.52
N SER A 1161 16.80 37.67 -73.46
CA SER A 1161 17.19 37.32 -74.83
C SER A 1161 16.28 38.01 -75.86
N PRO A 1162 16.81 38.81 -76.82
CA PRO A 1162 18.22 39.21 -76.94
C PRO A 1162 18.64 40.19 -75.83
N ASP A 1163 19.78 39.95 -75.20
CA ASP A 1163 20.35 40.83 -74.18
C ASP A 1163 20.99 42.09 -74.81
N ARG A 1164 20.17 43.10 -75.11
CA ARG A 1164 20.62 44.33 -75.80
C ARG A 1164 21.28 45.35 -74.87
N ASN A 1165 20.93 45.32 -73.57
CA ASN A 1165 21.29 46.36 -72.60
C ASN A 1165 22.03 45.81 -71.37
N ASN A 1166 22.65 44.63 -71.48
CA ASN A 1166 23.33 43.93 -70.37
C ASN A 1166 22.43 43.75 -69.14
N LEU A 1167 21.23 43.21 -69.36
CA LEU A 1167 20.21 43.01 -68.34
C LEU A 1167 20.30 41.64 -67.68
N SER A 1168 21.00 40.70 -68.32
CA SER A 1168 21.26 39.38 -67.78
C SER A 1168 22.30 39.46 -66.67
N HIS A 1169 21.94 39.01 -65.47
CA HIS A 1169 22.80 39.09 -64.30
C HIS A 1169 22.51 37.96 -63.30
N PHE A 1170 23.49 37.71 -62.45
CA PHE A 1170 23.33 36.91 -61.24
C PHE A 1170 23.64 37.77 -60.03
N GLU A 1171 22.77 37.74 -59.02
CA GLU A 1171 22.96 38.40 -57.74
C GLU A 1171 22.77 37.42 -56.59
N PHE A 1172 23.49 37.64 -55.49
CA PHE A 1172 23.31 36.88 -54.26
C PHE A 1172 23.72 37.71 -53.04
N GLY A 1173 23.25 37.31 -51.86
CA GLY A 1173 23.72 37.92 -50.64
C GLY A 1173 22.87 37.60 -49.42
N PRO A 1174 23.24 38.13 -48.24
CA PRO A 1174 22.44 38.03 -47.03
C PRO A 1174 21.27 39.02 -47.07
N ALA A 1175 20.16 38.61 -46.46
CA ALA A 1175 18.95 39.39 -46.36
C ALA A 1175 18.20 39.10 -45.06
N VAL A 1176 17.34 40.03 -44.66
CA VAL A 1176 16.43 39.86 -43.52
C VAL A 1176 15.04 40.33 -43.96
N SER A 1177 14.05 39.44 -43.84
CA SER A 1177 12.64 39.76 -44.06
C SER A 1177 11.93 39.96 -42.72
N PHE A 1178 11.16 41.04 -42.62
CA PHE A 1178 10.24 41.32 -41.53
C PHE A 1178 8.82 41.25 -42.08
N ARG A 1179 8.04 40.25 -41.70
CA ARG A 1179 6.64 40.12 -42.11
C ARG A 1179 5.70 40.36 -40.95
N TRP A 1180 4.69 41.20 -41.15
CA TRP A 1180 3.62 41.45 -40.19
C TRP A 1180 2.29 40.99 -40.78
N LEU A 1181 1.57 40.13 -40.06
CA LEU A 1181 0.33 39.49 -40.50
C LEU A 1181 -0.88 40.11 -39.77
N GLU A 1182 -1.93 40.46 -40.52
CA GLU A 1182 -3.12 41.12 -39.98
C GLU A 1182 -4.43 40.55 -40.49
N GLY A 1183 -5.50 40.78 -39.72
CA GLY A 1183 -6.86 40.52 -40.17
C GLY A 1183 -7.36 39.08 -39.98
N GLU A 1184 -6.73 38.30 -39.10
CA GLU A 1184 -7.27 37.01 -38.65
C GLU A 1184 -8.60 37.20 -37.91
N ASP A 1185 -9.58 36.35 -38.19
CA ASP A 1185 -10.84 36.27 -37.47
C ASP A 1185 -11.13 34.83 -36.98
N GLN A 1186 -12.36 34.56 -36.55
CA GLN A 1186 -12.74 33.23 -36.03
C GLN A 1186 -12.63 32.14 -37.10
N TYR A 1187 -12.86 32.45 -38.38
CA TYR A 1187 -13.00 31.47 -39.46
C TYR A 1187 -11.98 31.62 -40.59
N ILE A 1188 -11.35 32.78 -40.70
CA ILE A 1188 -10.39 33.11 -41.74
C ILE A 1188 -9.06 33.47 -41.07
N SER A 1189 -7.96 33.02 -41.67
CA SER A 1189 -6.61 33.33 -41.22
C SER A 1189 -6.25 34.78 -41.56
N TYR A 1190 -4.97 35.15 -41.50
CA TYR A 1190 -4.54 36.51 -41.83
C TYR A 1190 -4.92 36.89 -43.26
N LYS A 1191 -5.68 37.97 -43.40
CA LYS A 1191 -6.14 38.52 -44.68
C LYS A 1191 -5.10 39.42 -45.34
N ARG A 1192 -4.11 39.88 -44.58
CA ARG A 1192 -3.14 40.88 -45.03
C ARG A 1192 -1.76 40.54 -44.52
N ASP A 1193 -0.75 40.79 -45.34
CA ASP A 1193 0.63 40.73 -44.90
C ASP A 1193 1.49 41.88 -45.43
N TRP A 1194 2.39 42.33 -44.57
CA TRP A 1194 3.32 43.43 -44.82
C TRP A 1194 4.74 42.88 -44.73
N GLU A 1195 5.47 42.80 -45.83
CA GLU A 1195 6.88 42.40 -45.86
C GLU A 1195 7.79 43.61 -46.04
N ILE A 1196 8.73 43.82 -45.12
CA ILE A 1196 9.90 44.67 -45.30
C ILE A 1196 11.11 43.77 -45.46
N LEU A 1197 11.72 43.81 -46.64
CA LEU A 1197 12.90 43.03 -46.98
C LEU A 1197 14.12 43.95 -47.09
N LEU A 1198 15.13 43.69 -46.26
CA LEU A 1198 16.43 44.36 -46.30
C LEU A 1198 17.45 43.39 -46.89
N ARG A 1199 18.13 43.77 -47.97
CA ARG A 1199 19.12 42.92 -48.63
C ARG A 1199 20.45 43.65 -48.73
N TYR A 1200 21.54 42.91 -48.55
CA TYR A 1200 22.83 43.33 -49.06
C TYR A 1200 23.15 42.46 -50.27
N THR A 1201 23.26 43.08 -51.42
CA THR A 1201 23.43 42.41 -52.71
C THR A 1201 24.89 42.44 -53.11
N TYR A 1202 25.39 41.34 -53.67
CA TYR A 1202 26.55 41.32 -54.56
C TYR A 1202 26.12 40.68 -55.87
N GLY A 1203 26.38 41.33 -57.01
CA GLY A 1203 25.90 40.87 -58.29
C GLY A 1203 26.87 41.13 -59.44
N LYS A 1204 26.65 40.41 -60.53
CA LYS A 1204 27.49 40.42 -61.73
C LYS A 1204 26.67 40.19 -63.00
N TYR A 1205 26.97 40.99 -64.03
CA TYR A 1205 26.37 40.90 -65.36
C TYR A 1205 26.99 39.77 -66.21
N THR A 1206 26.23 39.15 -67.12
CA THR A 1206 26.67 37.95 -67.85
C THR A 1206 27.37 38.25 -69.20
N LYS A 1207 27.22 39.45 -69.80
CA LYS A 1207 27.92 39.86 -71.03
C LYS A 1207 28.73 41.15 -70.86
N ASP A 1208 29.95 41.17 -71.43
CA ASP A 1208 30.89 42.31 -71.55
C ASP A 1208 30.68 43.51 -70.62
N ILE A 1209 31.29 43.47 -69.41
CA ILE A 1209 32.01 44.53 -68.68
C ILE A 1209 32.36 43.98 -67.28
N SER A 1210 33.52 44.37 -66.74
CA SER A 1210 34.11 43.93 -65.46
C SER A 1210 33.51 44.62 -64.22
N ASP A 1211 32.21 44.90 -64.19
CA ASP A 1211 31.59 45.67 -63.11
C ASP A 1211 30.78 44.73 -62.21
N ASP A 1212 31.42 44.25 -61.15
CA ASP A 1212 30.72 43.69 -59.99
C ASP A 1212 30.03 44.85 -59.26
N TYR A 1213 28.77 44.68 -58.86
CA TYR A 1213 28.05 45.67 -58.05
C TYR A 1213 27.72 45.10 -56.68
N SER A 1214 27.66 45.97 -55.68
CA SER A 1214 27.18 45.60 -54.35
C SER A 1214 26.50 46.77 -53.68
N GLY A 1215 25.45 46.52 -52.90
CA GLY A 1215 24.70 47.58 -52.23
C GLY A 1215 23.61 47.09 -51.30
N VAL A 1216 23.08 48.00 -50.49
CA VAL A 1216 21.95 47.71 -49.58
C VAL A 1216 20.65 48.10 -50.24
N SER A 1217 19.77 47.14 -50.53
CA SER A 1217 18.42 47.40 -51.05
C SER A 1217 17.34 47.18 -49.99
N VAL A 1218 16.24 47.92 -50.15
CA VAL A 1218 15.03 47.84 -49.31
C VAL A 1218 13.83 47.59 -50.20
N SER A 1219 13.06 46.57 -49.90
CA SER A 1219 11.78 46.29 -50.54
C SER A 1219 10.66 46.28 -49.51
N LEU A 1220 9.52 46.85 -49.88
CA LEU A 1220 8.27 46.81 -49.14
C LEU A 1220 7.22 46.14 -50.03
N ARG A 1221 6.54 45.12 -49.51
CA ARG A 1221 5.43 44.44 -50.18
C ARG A 1221 4.23 44.38 -49.23
N LEU A 1222 3.06 44.73 -49.74
CA LEU A 1222 1.80 44.76 -49.01
C LEU A 1222 0.80 43.90 -49.77
N ASN A 1223 0.27 42.84 -49.18
CA ASN A 1223 -0.78 42.02 -49.77
C ASN A 1223 -2.07 42.17 -48.96
N PHE A 1224 -3.21 42.24 -49.63
CA PHE A 1224 -4.54 42.47 -49.06
C PHE A 1224 -5.62 41.60 -49.66
#